data_AF-A0AAV4CRQ9-F1
#
_entry.id   AF-A0AAV4CRQ9-F1
#
_cell.length_a   1.000
_cell.length_b   1.000
_cell.length_c   1.000
_cell.angle_alpha   90.00
_cell.angle_beta   90.00
_cell.angle_gamma   90.00
#
_symmetry.space_group_name_H-M   'P 1'
#
loop_
_entity.id
_entity.type
_entity.pdbx_description
1 polymer ?
#
loop_
_entity_poly.entity_id
_entity_poly.type
_entity_poly.pdbx_seq_one_letter_code
_entity_poly.pdbx_strand_id
1 'polypeptide(L)'
;MNEPQKPNISTEIKTRIFSEVVEMLKWFASQQIRNVASISGNIITASPISDLNPLLVAAGATVQAMSKDRGCRTLTMDKDFFCGYRQTALAPDEILVSVDIPFSKSNEYFSGFKQCNRKEDDISMVNAGMLVRLSEDWEVNKLVLAYGGMGPALVLARSTMETAVGQKWDDNLFTKLCDSLASDLVLAPGSPGGAVEYRRALALSFLFKFFLQVKQRINPAMPSSDLSALQPMESSDPKTMQVVGAQDSRSKVTDCVGQIIPHKAALQQSTGQAIYVDDMVPTQDEVHMALVTSTKAFAKILTIDYAAALAVPGVVDYISAKDVPGQNSLQSQLDSVFSEDEVTCQGYIIGAVVADSADVARRAAKMIKIEYEDKSPIVITIEDAIKHSSFYPGERRISTGNLEAGFAASTFTLTGEIRMNGQNHFYLETMSTRALPGEAGEMEVFCSTQHPKCVQEKIAIVLGLPSNKIVVRTKRMGGGFGGKETQSALSAVPCAVAAHKLQRPVRCVLDRDEDMVTTGNRHPFLAKYKVGFSPDGKLHALDLELYSNAGNSLDRSFAVIERGILQVDSCYKVENLRIVAKCCKTNIMSNTAFRGFGGLQGTFIAEAIQEDVAEYLGIEPLKGFMVFAIFKMDVIPELSASHMEDDKKRGKNYTAYEKGLLLEILKRYPIIEDKGNDNNINNKKQEAWDRVTTEYNSHENVAKREKANLEEFKN
;
A
#
# COMPACT_ATOMS: atom_id res chain seq x y z
N MET A 1 27.40 -8.47 -31.76
CA MET A 1 26.08 -7.80 -31.75
C MET A 1 26.27 -6.52 -32.54
N ASN A 2 25.49 -6.32 -33.61
CA ASN A 2 25.62 -5.16 -34.48
C ASN A 2 25.31 -3.89 -33.70
N GLU A 3 26.15 -2.86 -33.84
CA GLU A 3 25.83 -1.50 -33.38
C GLU A 3 24.44 -1.10 -33.91
N PRO A 4 23.57 -0.47 -33.10
CA PRO A 4 22.30 0.03 -33.58
C PRO A 4 22.58 1.11 -34.63
N GLN A 5 22.27 0.81 -35.90
CA GLN A 5 22.28 1.79 -36.98
C GLN A 5 21.40 2.97 -36.55
N LYS A 6 21.98 4.18 -36.51
CA LYS A 6 21.21 5.41 -36.27
C LYS A 6 20.04 5.45 -37.27
N PRO A 7 18.80 5.66 -36.81
CA PRO A 7 17.65 5.64 -37.69
C PRO A 7 17.81 6.68 -38.81
N ASN A 8 17.44 6.30 -40.03
CA ASN A 8 17.34 7.22 -41.15
C ASN A 8 16.42 8.39 -40.73
N ILE A 9 16.87 9.65 -40.90
CA ILE A 9 16.15 10.86 -40.48
C ILE A 9 14.71 10.89 -41.02
N SER A 10 14.51 10.38 -42.25
CA SER A 10 13.16 10.27 -42.85
C SER A 10 12.26 9.29 -42.09
N THR A 11 12.83 8.24 -41.51
CA THR A 11 12.12 7.26 -40.68
C THR A 11 11.77 7.85 -39.31
N GLU A 12 12.73 8.49 -38.62
CA GLU A 12 12.47 9.17 -37.33
C GLU A 12 11.32 10.16 -37.45
N ILE A 13 11.36 11.01 -38.48
CA ILE A 13 10.32 12.01 -38.73
C ILE A 13 8.95 11.39 -38.91
N LYS A 14 8.83 10.27 -39.64
CA LYS A 14 7.55 9.64 -39.94
C LYS A 14 6.98 8.86 -38.76
N THR A 15 7.82 8.40 -37.84
CA THR A 15 7.43 7.46 -36.78
C THR A 15 7.28 8.09 -35.40
N ARG A 16 7.34 9.43 -35.23
CA ARG A 16 7.26 10.08 -33.90
C ARG A 16 6.02 9.65 -33.13
N ILE A 17 4.85 9.65 -33.78
CA ILE A 17 3.59 9.20 -33.18
C ILE A 17 3.67 7.73 -32.77
N PHE A 18 4.17 6.85 -33.66
CA PHE A 18 4.25 5.42 -33.38
C PHE A 18 5.23 5.09 -32.26
N SER A 19 6.39 5.76 -32.22
CA SER A 19 7.38 5.60 -31.17
C SER A 19 6.78 5.92 -29.79
N GLU A 20 6.03 7.00 -29.68
CA GLU A 20 5.37 7.40 -28.43
C GLU A 20 4.23 6.46 -28.03
N VAL A 21 3.45 5.95 -29.00
CA VAL A 21 2.45 4.91 -28.73
C VAL A 21 3.11 3.64 -28.21
N VAL A 22 4.20 3.19 -28.83
CA VAL A 22 4.97 2.02 -28.37
C VAL A 22 5.57 2.26 -26.98
N GLU A 23 6.07 3.46 -26.71
CA GLU A 23 6.61 3.83 -25.40
C GLU A 23 5.52 3.78 -24.33
N MET A 24 4.34 4.34 -24.60
CA MET A 24 3.19 4.27 -23.68
C MET A 24 2.77 2.83 -23.39
N LEU A 25 2.81 1.95 -24.40
CA LEU A 25 2.44 0.53 -24.25
C LEU A 25 3.37 -0.26 -23.31
N LYS A 26 4.62 0.17 -23.12
CA LYS A 26 5.53 -0.45 -22.12
C LYS A 26 4.95 -0.35 -20.71
N TRP A 27 4.30 0.76 -20.41
CA TRP A 27 3.70 1.09 -19.11
C TRP A 27 2.18 0.78 -19.06
N PHE A 28 1.64 0.18 -20.13
CA PHE A 28 0.22 -0.15 -20.24
C PHE A 28 -0.05 -1.57 -19.72
N ALA A 29 -0.62 -1.66 -18.51
CA ALA A 29 -1.02 -2.93 -17.88
C ALA A 29 0.12 -3.98 -17.86
N SER A 30 -0.25 -5.23 -17.58
CA SER A 30 0.63 -6.39 -17.68
C SER A 30 0.64 -6.99 -19.10
N GLN A 31 1.63 -7.86 -19.36
CA GLN A 31 1.73 -8.60 -20.62
C GLN A 31 0.48 -9.44 -20.92
N GLN A 32 -0.10 -10.04 -19.88
CA GLN A 32 -1.29 -10.88 -19.96
C GLN A 32 -2.48 -10.08 -20.50
N ILE A 33 -2.69 -8.86 -20.00
CA ILE A 33 -3.75 -7.97 -20.47
C ILE A 33 -3.47 -7.52 -21.91
N ARG A 34 -2.23 -7.11 -22.23
CA ARG A 34 -1.88 -6.67 -23.59
C ARG A 34 -2.05 -7.75 -24.65
N ASN A 35 -1.91 -9.03 -24.30
CA ASN A 35 -2.10 -10.15 -25.22
C ASN A 35 -3.57 -10.39 -25.63
N VAL A 36 -4.54 -9.92 -24.83
CA VAL A 36 -5.98 -10.18 -25.07
C VAL A 36 -6.81 -8.90 -25.26
N ALA A 37 -6.34 -7.77 -24.76
CA ALA A 37 -7.01 -6.49 -24.91
C ALA A 37 -6.95 -6.01 -26.37
N SER A 38 -8.10 -5.62 -26.92
CA SER A 38 -8.17 -5.06 -28.27
C SER A 38 -8.07 -3.53 -28.25
N ILE A 39 -7.50 -2.96 -29.31
CA ILE A 39 -7.47 -1.51 -29.52
C ILE A 39 -8.89 -0.93 -29.62
N SER A 40 -9.80 -1.64 -30.29
CA SER A 40 -11.21 -1.25 -30.40
C SER A 40 -11.88 -1.27 -29.03
N GLY A 41 -11.63 -2.28 -28.22
CA GLY A 41 -12.13 -2.37 -26.84
C GLY A 41 -11.66 -1.18 -26.00
N ASN A 42 -10.38 -0.81 -26.09
CA ASN A 42 -9.84 0.35 -25.36
C ASN A 42 -10.50 1.68 -25.79
N ILE A 43 -10.66 1.90 -27.10
CA ILE A 43 -11.28 3.11 -27.65
C ILE A 43 -12.76 3.19 -27.25
N ILE A 44 -13.53 2.14 -27.52
CA ILE A 44 -15.00 2.13 -27.32
C ILE A 44 -15.38 2.10 -25.83
N THR A 45 -14.52 1.55 -24.96
CA THR A 45 -14.71 1.66 -23.51
C THR A 45 -14.74 3.12 -23.05
N ALA A 46 -14.07 4.02 -23.79
CA ALA A 46 -14.03 5.46 -23.55
C ALA A 46 -13.75 5.79 -22.07
N SER A 47 -12.78 5.07 -21.48
CA SER A 47 -12.37 5.31 -20.11
C SER A 47 -11.75 6.70 -19.99
N PRO A 48 -12.13 7.51 -18.98
CA PRO A 48 -11.56 8.86 -18.80
C PRO A 48 -10.05 8.88 -18.54
N ILE A 49 -9.50 7.73 -18.17
CA ILE A 49 -8.08 7.51 -17.85
C ILE A 49 -7.42 6.52 -18.82
N SER A 50 -7.99 6.34 -20.02
CA SER A 50 -7.33 5.55 -21.05
C SER A 50 -6.00 6.17 -21.46
N ASP A 51 -4.94 5.38 -21.55
CA ASP A 51 -3.61 5.86 -21.95
C ASP A 51 -3.46 6.07 -23.46
N LEU A 52 -4.20 5.32 -24.29
CA LEU A 52 -4.11 5.44 -25.76
C LEU A 52 -4.98 6.57 -26.32
N ASN A 53 -6.19 6.75 -25.81
CA ASN A 53 -7.14 7.76 -26.33
C ASN A 53 -6.56 9.18 -26.41
N PRO A 54 -5.85 9.73 -25.41
CA PRO A 54 -5.19 11.03 -25.52
C PRO A 54 -4.18 11.09 -26.67
N LEU A 55 -3.40 10.03 -26.88
CA LEU A 55 -2.43 9.95 -27.97
C LEU A 55 -3.13 9.91 -29.33
N LEU A 56 -4.19 9.09 -29.46
CA LEU A 56 -4.94 8.95 -30.70
C LEU A 56 -5.66 10.26 -31.08
N VAL A 57 -6.24 10.96 -30.10
CA VAL A 57 -6.85 12.28 -30.31
C VAL A 57 -5.81 13.33 -30.68
N ALA A 58 -4.67 13.37 -29.98
CA ALA A 58 -3.59 14.30 -30.28
C ALA A 58 -3.00 14.09 -31.68
N ALA A 59 -2.87 12.84 -32.10
CA ALA A 59 -2.43 12.46 -33.44
C ALA A 59 -3.46 12.81 -34.53
N GLY A 60 -4.74 13.00 -34.17
CA GLY A 60 -5.83 13.13 -35.13
C GLY A 60 -6.08 11.82 -35.87
N ALA A 61 -6.01 10.69 -35.18
CA ALA A 61 -6.32 9.37 -35.74
C ALA A 61 -7.76 9.33 -36.26
N THR A 62 -8.01 8.51 -37.28
CA THR A 62 -9.36 8.27 -37.80
C THR A 62 -9.79 6.85 -37.53
N VAL A 63 -11.09 6.62 -37.37
CA VAL A 63 -11.68 5.29 -37.18
C VAL A 63 -12.72 5.02 -38.25
N GLN A 64 -12.79 3.77 -38.72
CA GLN A 64 -13.87 3.31 -39.60
C GLN A 64 -14.98 2.71 -38.75
N ALA A 65 -16.16 3.32 -38.78
CA ALA A 65 -17.37 2.82 -38.15
C ALA A 65 -18.27 2.17 -39.21
N MET A 66 -18.78 0.98 -38.91
CA MET A 66 -19.64 0.22 -39.83
C MET A 66 -20.97 -0.09 -39.17
N SER A 67 -22.05 0.27 -39.86
CA SER A 67 -23.42 -0.18 -39.58
C SER A 67 -23.87 -1.09 -40.71
N LYS A 68 -24.73 -2.07 -40.38
CA LYS A 68 -25.36 -2.95 -41.36
C LYS A 68 -26.21 -2.16 -42.36
N ASP A 69 -26.95 -1.16 -41.88
CA ASP A 69 -27.97 -0.46 -42.66
C ASP A 69 -27.44 0.83 -43.28
N ARG A 70 -26.51 1.52 -42.61
CA ARG A 70 -25.94 2.81 -43.08
C ARG A 70 -24.57 2.67 -43.77
N GLY A 71 -24.00 1.48 -43.79
CA GLY A 71 -22.69 1.22 -44.40
C GLY A 71 -21.52 1.74 -43.54
N CYS A 72 -20.41 2.07 -44.20
CA CYS A 72 -19.17 2.48 -43.56
C CYS A 72 -19.01 4.01 -43.59
N ARG A 73 -18.56 4.61 -42.47
CA ARG A 73 -18.15 6.01 -42.39
C ARG A 73 -16.87 6.16 -41.59
N THR A 74 -16.08 7.17 -41.96
CA THR A 74 -14.85 7.53 -41.24
C THR A 74 -15.13 8.65 -40.26
N LEU A 75 -14.68 8.49 -39.02
CA LEU A 75 -14.75 9.50 -37.96
C LEU A 75 -13.34 9.91 -37.55
N THR A 76 -13.10 11.21 -37.39
CA THR A 76 -11.85 11.70 -36.80
C THR A 76 -11.96 11.65 -35.28
N MET A 77 -10.91 11.19 -34.60
CA MET A 77 -10.79 11.27 -33.15
C MET A 77 -10.42 12.70 -32.76
N ASP A 78 -11.42 13.55 -32.62
CA ASP A 78 -11.26 14.96 -32.26
C ASP A 78 -12.08 15.31 -31.01
N LYS A 79 -12.45 16.59 -30.89
CA LYS A 79 -13.20 17.15 -29.76
C LYS A 79 -14.60 16.57 -29.59
N ASP A 80 -15.18 15.97 -30.63
CA ASP A 80 -16.56 15.48 -30.62
C ASP A 80 -16.62 13.94 -30.56
N PHE A 81 -15.49 13.24 -30.70
CA PHE A 81 -15.46 11.78 -30.70
C PHE A 81 -15.79 11.18 -29.33
N PHE A 82 -15.20 11.70 -28.25
CA PHE A 82 -15.51 11.29 -26.87
C PHE A 82 -16.51 12.26 -26.25
N CYS A 83 -17.79 11.98 -26.47
CA CYS A 83 -18.88 12.93 -26.20
C CYS A 83 -19.42 12.88 -24.75
N GLY A 84 -18.96 11.94 -23.91
CA GLY A 84 -19.43 11.81 -22.54
C GLY A 84 -18.74 10.70 -21.75
N TYR A 85 -19.14 10.50 -20.48
CA TYR A 85 -18.61 9.44 -19.63
C TYR A 85 -18.87 8.07 -20.25
N ARG A 86 -17.80 7.38 -20.68
CA ARG A 86 -17.88 6.08 -21.37
C ARG A 86 -18.74 6.11 -22.64
N GLN A 87 -18.74 7.22 -23.35
CA GLN A 87 -19.51 7.41 -24.59
C GLN A 87 -18.61 7.84 -25.74
N THR A 88 -18.95 7.40 -26.95
CA THR A 88 -18.27 7.76 -28.19
C THR A 88 -19.28 8.26 -29.23
N ALA A 89 -18.78 8.85 -30.32
CA ALA A 89 -19.60 9.32 -31.45
C ALA A 89 -20.18 8.18 -32.33
N LEU A 90 -19.89 6.91 -32.03
CA LEU A 90 -20.50 5.79 -32.72
C LEU A 90 -21.99 5.69 -32.36
N ALA A 91 -22.79 5.38 -33.36
CA ALA A 91 -24.20 5.09 -33.15
C ALA A 91 -24.41 3.70 -32.51
N PRO A 92 -25.55 3.43 -31.85
CA PRO A 92 -25.80 2.15 -31.18
C PRO A 92 -25.72 0.89 -32.08
N ASP A 93 -25.92 1.05 -33.39
CA ASP A 93 -25.84 -0.02 -34.41
C ASP A 93 -24.50 -0.04 -35.18
N GLU A 94 -23.51 0.75 -34.75
CA GLU A 94 -22.19 0.81 -35.36
C GLU A 94 -21.14 0.02 -34.57
N ILE A 95 -20.21 -0.60 -35.28
CA ILE A 95 -18.99 -1.20 -34.73
C ILE A 95 -17.75 -0.48 -35.26
N LEU A 96 -16.68 -0.47 -34.47
CA LEU A 96 -15.37 0.02 -34.90
C LEU A 96 -14.62 -1.10 -35.65
N VAL A 97 -14.27 -0.85 -36.92
CA VAL A 97 -13.62 -1.83 -37.80
C VAL A 97 -12.11 -1.66 -37.84
N SER A 98 -11.63 -0.41 -37.95
CA SER A 98 -10.20 -0.10 -38.01
C SER A 98 -9.89 1.27 -37.41
N VAL A 99 -8.61 1.45 -37.06
CA VAL A 99 -8.04 2.71 -36.58
C VAL A 99 -6.85 3.05 -37.49
N ASP A 100 -6.88 4.21 -38.10
CA ASP A 100 -5.80 4.73 -38.91
C ASP A 100 -5.03 5.77 -38.09
N ILE A 101 -3.80 5.41 -37.68
CA ILE A 101 -2.89 6.31 -36.96
C ILE A 101 -1.96 6.96 -38.00
N PRO A 102 -1.94 8.29 -38.13
CA PRO A 102 -1.18 8.96 -39.18
C PRO A 102 0.33 8.90 -38.92
N PHE A 103 1.11 8.93 -40.01
CA PHE A 103 2.54 9.25 -39.94
C PHE A 103 2.72 10.72 -39.56
N SER A 104 3.75 11.01 -38.75
CA SER A 104 4.12 12.39 -38.42
C SER A 104 4.86 13.09 -39.58
N LYS A 105 4.74 14.41 -39.63
CA LYS A 105 5.40 15.29 -40.61
C LYS A 105 6.71 15.86 -40.04
N SER A 106 7.57 16.40 -40.92
CA SER A 106 8.89 16.96 -40.56
C SER A 106 8.80 18.02 -39.47
N ASN A 107 7.80 18.89 -39.56
CA ASN A 107 7.53 19.98 -38.64
C ASN A 107 6.55 19.64 -37.51
N GLU A 108 6.22 18.36 -37.32
CA GLU A 108 5.36 17.89 -36.23
C GLU A 108 6.17 17.22 -35.12
N TYR A 109 5.94 17.65 -33.90
CA TYR A 109 6.51 17.08 -32.71
C TYR A 109 5.39 16.49 -31.86
N PHE A 110 5.63 15.31 -31.29
CA PHE A 110 4.61 14.53 -30.62
C PHE A 110 5.22 13.86 -29.38
N SER A 111 4.48 13.87 -28.28
CA SER A 111 4.88 13.23 -27.03
C SER A 111 3.69 12.69 -26.26
N GLY A 112 3.90 11.55 -25.60
CA GLY A 112 2.97 10.97 -24.63
C GLY A 112 3.47 11.09 -23.21
N PHE A 113 2.56 11.31 -22.25
CA PHE A 113 2.90 11.32 -20.83
C PHE A 113 1.90 10.53 -20.01
N LYS A 114 2.39 9.86 -18.97
CA LYS A 114 1.61 9.10 -18.00
C LYS A 114 2.20 9.27 -16.61
N GLN A 115 1.34 9.51 -15.63
CA GLN A 115 1.69 9.43 -14.22
C GLN A 115 0.62 8.60 -13.47
N CYS A 116 1.11 7.73 -12.61
CA CYS A 116 0.36 6.76 -11.81
C CYS A 116 1.00 6.65 -10.41
N ASN A 117 0.40 5.89 -9.49
CA ASN A 117 0.98 5.65 -8.17
C ASN A 117 2.16 4.66 -8.25
N ARG A 118 2.10 3.73 -9.21
CA ARG A 118 3.19 2.81 -9.55
C ARG A 118 3.43 2.84 -11.06
N LYS A 119 4.70 2.89 -11.47
CA LYS A 119 5.12 3.01 -12.88
C LYS A 119 4.48 1.98 -13.83
N GLU A 120 4.37 0.73 -13.38
CA GLU A 120 3.87 -0.40 -14.17
C GLU A 120 2.53 -0.91 -13.63
N ASP A 121 1.69 -1.44 -14.53
CA ASP A 121 0.44 -2.13 -14.21
C ASP A 121 -0.45 -1.33 -13.24
N ASP A 122 -0.60 -0.03 -13.50
CA ASP A 122 -1.42 0.88 -12.71
C ASP A 122 -2.26 1.77 -13.63
N ILE A 123 -3.39 2.22 -13.09
CA ILE A 123 -4.27 3.18 -13.72
C ILE A 123 -3.65 4.58 -13.65
N SER A 124 -3.85 5.35 -14.72
CA SER A 124 -3.30 6.71 -14.79
C SER A 124 -4.07 7.66 -13.88
N MET A 125 -3.33 8.46 -13.11
CA MET A 125 -3.87 9.62 -12.41
C MET A 125 -4.13 10.76 -13.39
N VAL A 126 -3.11 11.04 -14.21
CA VAL A 126 -3.17 11.94 -15.36
C VAL A 126 -2.33 11.33 -16.47
N ASN A 127 -2.83 11.39 -17.68
CA ASN A 127 -2.07 11.08 -18.88
C ASN A 127 -2.36 12.14 -19.96
N ALA A 128 -1.47 12.23 -20.94
CA ALA A 128 -1.61 13.23 -21.99
C ALA A 128 -1.04 12.74 -23.33
N GLY A 129 -1.66 13.20 -24.41
CA GLY A 129 -1.09 13.20 -25.74
C GLY A 129 -0.95 14.64 -26.23
N MET A 130 0.23 14.98 -26.72
CA MET A 130 0.54 16.35 -27.14
C MET A 130 1.15 16.36 -28.53
N LEU A 131 0.67 17.26 -29.37
CA LEU A 131 1.17 17.48 -30.73
C LEU A 131 1.36 18.97 -30.98
N VAL A 132 2.51 19.37 -31.51
CA VAL A 132 2.70 20.72 -32.07
C VAL A 132 3.21 20.62 -33.49
N ARG A 133 2.66 21.45 -34.37
CA ARG A 133 3.18 21.68 -35.73
C ARG A 133 3.73 23.10 -35.81
N LEU A 134 4.99 23.23 -36.19
CA LEU A 134 5.66 24.52 -36.28
C LEU A 134 5.85 24.99 -37.74
N SER A 135 5.98 26.29 -37.95
CA SER A 135 6.48 26.88 -39.20
C SER A 135 8.01 26.79 -39.25
N GLU A 136 8.61 27.23 -40.36
CA GLU A 136 10.08 27.32 -40.48
C GLU A 136 10.68 28.35 -39.50
N ASP A 137 9.89 29.38 -39.12
CA ASP A 137 10.25 30.40 -38.13
C ASP A 137 9.87 30.02 -36.69
N TRP A 138 9.54 28.74 -36.47
CA TRP A 138 9.17 28.17 -35.16
C TRP A 138 7.87 28.75 -34.56
N GLU A 139 6.97 29.24 -35.42
CA GLU A 139 5.63 29.68 -35.03
C GLU A 139 4.65 28.50 -34.99
N VAL A 140 3.72 28.51 -34.05
CA VAL A 140 2.76 27.43 -33.87
C VAL A 140 1.67 27.50 -34.93
N ASN A 141 1.66 26.52 -35.84
CA ASN A 141 0.60 26.32 -36.83
C ASN A 141 -0.57 25.50 -36.26
N LYS A 142 -0.26 24.55 -35.37
CA LYS A 142 -1.24 23.68 -34.72
C LYS A 142 -0.70 23.24 -33.36
N LEU A 143 -1.53 23.29 -32.33
CA LEU A 143 -1.27 22.67 -31.03
C LEU A 143 -2.45 21.77 -30.67
N VAL A 144 -2.16 20.55 -30.22
CA VAL A 144 -3.15 19.65 -29.63
C VAL A 144 -2.68 19.22 -28.27
N LEU A 145 -3.49 19.46 -27.24
CA LEU A 145 -3.24 19.07 -25.86
C LEU A 145 -4.44 18.27 -25.35
N ALA A 146 -4.33 16.95 -25.38
CA ALA A 146 -5.36 16.01 -24.93
C ALA A 146 -4.95 15.39 -23.60
N TYR A 147 -5.85 15.40 -22.61
CA TYR A 147 -5.62 14.90 -21.27
C TYR A 147 -6.67 13.85 -20.86
N GLY A 148 -6.22 12.78 -20.22
CA GLY A 148 -7.08 11.89 -19.44
C GLY A 148 -6.86 12.08 -17.94
N GLY A 149 -7.82 11.64 -17.13
CA GLY A 149 -7.82 11.82 -15.68
C GLY A 149 -8.14 13.24 -15.20
N MET A 150 -8.43 14.17 -16.12
CA MET A 150 -8.79 15.57 -15.83
C MET A 150 -10.28 15.87 -15.97
N GLY A 151 -11.12 14.84 -16.09
CA GLY A 151 -12.56 14.99 -16.20
C GLY A 151 -13.29 13.65 -16.30
N PRO A 152 -14.63 13.66 -16.46
CA PRO A 152 -15.43 12.46 -16.68
C PRO A 152 -15.27 11.87 -18.09
N ALA A 153 -14.55 12.54 -18.98
CA ALA A 153 -14.13 12.06 -20.29
C ALA A 153 -12.75 12.66 -20.61
N LEU A 154 -12.20 12.32 -21.77
CA LEU A 154 -10.99 12.97 -22.29
C LEU A 154 -11.24 14.47 -22.47
N VAL A 155 -10.27 15.30 -22.05
CA VAL A 155 -10.36 16.76 -22.10
C VAL A 155 -9.35 17.31 -23.09
N LEU A 156 -9.78 18.24 -23.94
CA LEU A 156 -8.90 19.04 -24.79
C LEU A 156 -8.77 20.44 -24.20
N ALA A 157 -7.54 20.96 -24.06
CA ALA A 157 -7.29 22.31 -23.55
C ALA A 157 -7.53 23.37 -24.63
N ARG A 158 -8.81 23.61 -24.97
CA ARG A 158 -9.22 24.39 -26.15
C ARG A 158 -8.71 25.82 -26.14
N SER A 159 -8.94 26.56 -25.07
CA SER A 159 -8.54 27.97 -24.95
C SER A 159 -7.01 28.11 -25.02
N THR A 160 -6.30 27.15 -24.43
CA THR A 160 -4.83 27.06 -24.45
C THR A 160 -4.31 26.79 -25.86
N MET A 161 -4.91 25.83 -26.56
CA MET A 161 -4.56 25.50 -27.95
C MET A 161 -4.77 26.70 -28.88
N GLU A 162 -5.88 27.42 -28.73
CA GLU A 162 -6.19 28.61 -29.53
C GLU A 162 -5.22 29.76 -29.27
N THR A 163 -4.85 29.99 -28.00
CA THR A 163 -3.88 31.02 -27.59
C THR A 163 -2.50 30.81 -28.21
N ALA A 164 -2.13 29.57 -28.48
CA ALA A 164 -0.82 29.21 -29.00
C ALA A 164 -0.63 29.56 -30.48
N VAL A 165 -1.70 29.47 -31.29
CA VAL A 165 -1.59 29.57 -32.75
C VAL A 165 -1.07 30.95 -33.16
N GLY A 166 -0.06 30.96 -34.04
CA GLY A 166 0.60 32.17 -34.51
C GLY A 166 1.64 32.77 -33.55
N GLN A 167 1.89 32.16 -32.39
CA GLN A 167 2.96 32.57 -31.47
C GLN A 167 4.24 31.78 -31.75
N LYS A 168 5.41 32.35 -31.41
CA LYS A 168 6.70 31.64 -31.45
C LYS A 168 6.86 30.68 -30.27
N TRP A 169 7.52 29.55 -30.51
CA TRP A 169 7.82 28.55 -29.46
C TRP A 169 8.96 29.01 -28.53
N ASP A 170 8.66 29.96 -27.65
CA ASP A 170 9.60 30.59 -26.71
C ASP A 170 9.05 30.64 -25.27
N ASP A 171 9.88 31.12 -24.34
CA ASP A 171 9.55 31.13 -22.91
C ASP A 171 8.36 32.08 -22.58
N ASN A 172 8.09 33.07 -23.45
CA ASN A 172 6.93 33.94 -23.34
C ASN A 172 5.64 33.17 -23.70
N LEU A 173 5.66 32.38 -24.78
CA LEU A 173 4.57 31.47 -25.08
C LEU A 173 4.34 30.48 -23.93
N PHE A 174 5.40 29.88 -23.38
CA PHE A 174 5.26 28.91 -22.29
C PHE A 174 4.50 29.50 -21.08
N THR A 175 4.83 30.74 -20.68
CA THR A 175 4.12 31.44 -19.60
C THR A 175 2.62 31.59 -19.91
N LYS A 176 2.28 32.04 -21.13
CA LYS A 176 0.88 32.16 -21.57
C LYS A 176 0.14 30.82 -21.59
N LEU A 177 0.82 29.74 -21.99
CA LEU A 177 0.23 28.40 -22.01
C LEU A 177 -0.08 27.91 -20.59
N CYS A 178 0.80 28.16 -19.63
CA CYS A 178 0.57 27.81 -18.22
C CYS A 178 -0.66 28.52 -17.64
N ASP A 179 -0.77 29.83 -17.89
CA ASP A 179 -1.91 30.64 -17.39
C ASP A 179 -3.24 30.17 -18.02
N SER A 180 -3.24 29.88 -19.32
CA SER A 180 -4.43 29.42 -20.04
C SER A 180 -4.82 27.98 -19.66
N LEU A 181 -3.84 27.08 -19.49
CA LEU A 181 -4.08 25.66 -19.19
C LEU A 181 -4.79 25.48 -17.84
N ALA A 182 -4.45 26.30 -16.86
CA ALA A 182 -5.10 26.28 -15.55
C ALA A 182 -6.61 26.59 -15.64
N SER A 183 -7.03 27.34 -16.66
CA SER A 183 -8.44 27.69 -16.91
C SER A 183 -9.18 26.63 -17.70
N ASP A 184 -8.51 25.87 -18.56
CA ASP A 184 -9.12 24.76 -19.32
C ASP A 184 -9.30 23.49 -18.47
N LEU A 185 -8.41 23.25 -17.50
CA LEU A 185 -8.35 22.01 -16.72
C LEU A 185 -8.85 22.20 -15.28
N VAL A 186 -10.11 22.64 -15.13
CA VAL A 186 -10.72 22.88 -13.83
C VAL A 186 -11.17 21.57 -13.18
N LEU A 187 -10.56 21.24 -12.03
CA LEU A 187 -11.01 20.17 -11.15
C LEU A 187 -11.54 20.78 -9.85
N ALA A 188 -12.82 20.56 -9.56
CA ALA A 188 -13.45 21.00 -8.32
C ALA A 188 -12.95 20.17 -7.13
N PRO A 189 -12.90 20.74 -5.91
CA PRO A 189 -12.70 19.97 -4.68
C PRO A 189 -13.70 18.80 -4.61
N GLY A 190 -13.21 17.60 -4.27
CA GLY A 190 -14.04 16.39 -4.22
C GLY A 190 -14.26 15.70 -5.58
N SER A 191 -13.62 16.15 -6.66
CA SER A 191 -13.67 15.45 -7.95
C SER A 191 -13.27 13.97 -7.81
N PRO A 192 -13.97 13.03 -8.45
CA PRO A 192 -13.63 11.61 -8.42
C PRO A 192 -12.15 11.36 -8.76
N GLY A 193 -11.54 10.41 -8.06
CA GLY A 193 -10.10 10.12 -8.12
C GLY A 193 -9.24 10.95 -7.16
N GLY A 194 -9.79 11.98 -6.49
CA GLY A 194 -9.07 12.75 -5.46
C GLY A 194 -7.84 13.47 -6.02
N ALA A 195 -6.84 13.71 -5.16
CA ALA A 195 -5.52 14.27 -5.53
C ALA A 195 -5.60 15.50 -6.47
N VAL A 196 -6.58 16.37 -6.26
CA VAL A 196 -6.96 17.42 -7.23
C VAL A 196 -5.78 18.35 -7.54
N GLU A 197 -5.10 18.85 -6.51
CA GLU A 197 -3.95 19.75 -6.66
C GLU A 197 -2.80 19.06 -7.39
N TYR A 198 -2.51 17.81 -7.03
CA TYR A 198 -1.46 17.03 -7.67
C TYR A 198 -1.76 16.76 -9.14
N ARG A 199 -3.01 16.40 -9.50
CA ARG A 199 -3.43 16.22 -10.90
C ARG A 199 -3.28 17.51 -11.72
N ARG A 200 -3.65 18.66 -11.16
CA ARG A 200 -3.45 19.97 -11.80
C ARG A 200 -1.97 20.28 -12.02
N ALA A 201 -1.14 20.02 -11.02
CA ALA A 201 0.32 20.20 -11.13
C ALA A 201 0.93 19.27 -12.19
N LEU A 202 0.46 18.02 -12.30
CA LEU A 202 0.92 17.07 -13.32
C LEU A 202 0.59 17.51 -14.74
N ALA A 203 -0.62 18.04 -14.99
CA ALA A 203 -0.98 18.53 -16.32
C ALA A 203 -0.04 19.67 -16.79
N LEU A 204 0.25 20.62 -15.89
CA LEU A 204 1.24 21.69 -16.15
C LEU A 204 2.66 21.12 -16.33
N SER A 205 3.04 20.12 -15.52
CA SER A 205 4.35 19.48 -15.61
C SER A 205 4.55 18.72 -16.93
N PHE A 206 3.50 18.10 -17.46
CA PHE A 206 3.54 17.45 -18.77
C PHE A 206 3.68 18.48 -19.89
N LEU A 207 2.96 19.60 -19.82
CA LEU A 207 3.14 20.71 -20.76
C LEU A 207 4.58 21.25 -20.72
N PHE A 208 5.15 21.41 -19.52
CA PHE A 208 6.54 21.83 -19.35
C PHE A 208 7.53 20.85 -19.99
N LYS A 209 7.38 19.54 -19.72
CA LYS A 209 8.22 18.52 -20.36
C LYS A 209 8.08 18.52 -21.87
N PHE A 210 6.86 18.63 -22.39
CA PHE A 210 6.62 18.74 -23.83
C PHE A 210 7.29 19.97 -24.44
N PHE A 211 7.15 21.12 -23.77
CA PHE A 211 7.78 22.38 -24.18
C PHE A 211 9.30 22.24 -24.30
N LEU A 212 9.94 21.65 -23.29
CA LEU A 212 11.38 21.38 -23.28
C LEU A 212 11.80 20.35 -24.34
N GLN A 213 11.03 19.29 -24.57
CA GLN A 213 11.33 18.30 -25.62
C GLN A 213 11.33 18.92 -27.02
N VAL A 214 10.37 19.81 -27.29
CA VAL A 214 10.31 20.54 -28.56
C VAL A 214 11.45 21.57 -28.62
N LYS A 215 11.69 22.33 -27.55
CA LYS A 215 12.80 23.30 -27.45
C LYS A 215 14.15 22.66 -27.70
N GLN A 216 14.42 21.46 -27.16
CA GLN A 216 15.65 20.70 -27.39
C GLN A 216 15.86 20.35 -28.88
N ARG A 217 14.77 20.03 -29.59
CA ARG A 217 14.83 19.68 -31.02
C ARG A 217 15.03 20.91 -31.90
N ILE A 218 14.54 22.08 -31.49
CA ILE A 218 14.75 23.37 -32.17
C ILE A 218 16.17 23.89 -31.89
N ASN A 219 16.57 23.88 -30.62
CA ASN A 219 17.86 24.35 -30.14
C ASN A 219 18.51 23.26 -29.24
N PRO A 220 19.50 22.52 -29.77
CA PRO A 220 20.20 21.49 -29.01
C PRO A 220 20.99 22.02 -27.80
N ALA A 221 21.33 23.31 -27.77
CA ALA A 221 22.05 23.94 -26.67
C ALA A 221 21.07 24.37 -25.57
N MET A 222 20.79 23.47 -24.63
CA MET A 222 19.98 23.75 -23.42
C MET A 222 20.80 23.58 -22.13
N PRO A 223 20.42 24.29 -21.04
CA PRO A 223 21.03 24.09 -19.72
C PRO A 223 20.92 22.64 -19.24
N SER A 224 21.91 22.16 -18.50
CA SER A 224 21.92 20.81 -17.93
C SER A 224 20.76 20.56 -16.94
N SER A 225 20.32 21.60 -16.23
CA SER A 225 19.14 21.56 -15.35
C SER A 225 17.87 21.15 -16.11
N ASP A 226 17.66 21.71 -17.31
CA ASP A 226 16.46 21.46 -18.12
C ASP A 226 16.55 20.10 -18.81
N LEU A 227 17.76 19.71 -19.24
CA LEU A 227 18.00 18.39 -19.83
C LEU A 227 17.68 17.26 -18.85
N SER A 228 17.90 17.45 -17.55
CA SER A 228 17.57 16.45 -16.53
C SER A 228 16.07 16.13 -16.48
N ALA A 229 15.20 17.10 -16.76
CA ALA A 229 13.75 16.90 -16.78
C ALA A 229 13.28 15.98 -17.93
N LEU A 230 14.12 15.87 -18.97
CA LEU A 230 13.89 15.04 -20.16
C LEU A 230 14.49 13.64 -20.04
N GLN A 231 15.39 13.43 -19.07
CA GLN A 231 15.99 12.12 -18.88
C GLN A 231 14.97 11.13 -18.29
N PRO A 232 14.88 9.90 -18.84
CA PRO A 232 14.12 8.85 -18.20
C PRO A 232 14.79 8.47 -16.87
N MET A 233 13.98 8.16 -15.85
CA MET A 233 14.43 7.85 -14.48
C MET A 233 15.17 6.48 -14.36
N GLU A 234 15.54 5.81 -15.45
CA GLU A 234 15.84 4.37 -15.42
C GLU A 234 17.25 4.00 -14.92
N SER A 235 17.28 3.00 -14.04
CA SER A 235 18.42 2.11 -13.84
C SER A 235 18.19 0.80 -14.61
N SER A 236 19.17 0.40 -15.42
CA SER A 236 19.22 -0.92 -16.03
C SER A 236 19.58 -1.99 -14.98
N ASP A 237 18.76 -3.04 -14.93
CA ASP A 237 18.85 -4.27 -14.15
C ASP A 237 18.96 -4.15 -12.61
N PRO A 238 18.10 -4.82 -11.83
CA PRO A 238 18.25 -4.88 -10.39
C PRO A 238 19.57 -5.58 -10.04
N LYS A 239 20.51 -4.82 -9.48
CA LYS A 239 21.76 -5.38 -8.94
C LYS A 239 21.54 -5.75 -7.48
N THR A 240 21.66 -7.03 -7.15
CA THR A 240 21.45 -7.52 -5.79
C THR A 240 22.71 -8.21 -5.28
N MET A 241 23.06 -7.96 -4.02
CA MET A 241 24.10 -8.69 -3.29
C MET A 241 23.53 -9.13 -1.95
N GLN A 242 23.66 -10.42 -1.63
CA GLN A 242 23.30 -10.96 -0.32
C GLN A 242 24.57 -11.42 0.39
N VAL A 243 24.89 -10.80 1.51
CA VAL A 243 26.00 -11.21 2.38
C VAL A 243 25.42 -11.94 3.58
N VAL A 244 25.73 -13.23 3.70
CA VAL A 244 25.32 -14.07 4.83
C VAL A 244 26.54 -14.56 5.60
N GLY A 245 26.38 -14.80 6.90
CA GLY A 245 27.48 -15.29 7.75
C GLY A 245 28.01 -16.66 7.29
N ALA A 246 29.31 -16.90 7.49
CA ALA A 246 29.94 -18.17 7.17
C ALA A 246 29.43 -19.30 8.09
N GLN A 247 29.33 -20.52 7.55
CA GLN A 247 29.05 -21.71 8.36
C GLN A 247 30.26 -22.04 9.25
N ASP A 248 30.01 -22.52 10.47
CA ASP A 248 31.07 -23.03 11.35
C ASP A 248 31.78 -24.21 10.65
N SER A 249 33.10 -24.13 10.49
CA SER A 249 33.90 -25.17 9.83
C SER A 249 33.87 -26.52 10.55
N ARG A 250 33.38 -26.55 11.79
CA ARG A 250 33.19 -27.77 12.60
C ARG A 250 31.82 -28.41 12.39
N SER A 251 30.87 -27.73 11.75
CA SER A 251 29.54 -28.28 11.48
C SER A 251 29.63 -29.48 10.54
N LYS A 252 28.86 -30.53 10.85
CA LYS A 252 28.75 -31.70 9.97
C LYS A 252 27.92 -31.35 8.75
N VAL A 253 28.12 -32.04 7.63
CA VAL A 253 27.32 -31.86 6.41
C VAL A 253 25.81 -32.09 6.66
N THR A 254 25.47 -32.94 7.64
CA THR A 254 24.09 -33.21 8.05
C THR A 254 23.47 -32.12 8.94
N ASP A 255 24.27 -31.16 9.40
CA ASP A 255 23.81 -30.03 10.20
C ASP A 255 23.30 -28.91 9.29
N CYS A 256 21.98 -28.73 9.29
CA CYS A 256 21.28 -27.79 8.44
C CYS A 256 21.09 -26.40 9.07
N VAL A 257 21.44 -26.21 10.35
CA VAL A 257 21.28 -24.93 11.03
C VAL A 257 22.29 -23.93 10.48
N GLY A 258 21.81 -22.78 10.01
CA GLY A 258 22.65 -21.75 9.38
C GLY A 258 22.93 -21.97 7.88
N GLN A 259 22.48 -23.09 7.30
CA GLN A 259 22.61 -23.34 5.86
C GLN A 259 21.49 -22.66 5.06
N ILE A 260 21.80 -22.25 3.82
CA ILE A 260 20.84 -21.68 2.87
C ILE A 260 20.09 -22.82 2.17
N ILE A 261 19.10 -23.38 2.85
CA ILE A 261 18.27 -24.46 2.31
C ILE A 261 16.98 -23.87 1.73
N PRO A 262 16.59 -24.23 0.50
CA PRO A 262 15.30 -23.82 -0.06
C PRO A 262 14.13 -24.21 0.85
N HIS A 263 13.05 -23.43 0.79
CA HIS A 263 11.84 -23.77 1.51
C HIS A 263 11.35 -25.18 1.14
N LYS A 264 11.00 -26.01 2.14
CA LYS A 264 10.66 -27.44 1.93
C LYS A 264 9.51 -27.68 0.94
N ALA A 265 8.61 -26.72 0.78
CA ALA A 265 7.48 -26.81 -0.15
C ALA A 265 7.70 -26.05 -1.47
N ALA A 266 8.90 -25.49 -1.72
CA ALA A 266 9.16 -24.61 -2.86
C ALA A 266 8.85 -25.29 -4.20
N LEU A 267 9.26 -26.54 -4.37
CA LEU A 267 8.99 -27.29 -5.60
C LEU A 267 7.49 -27.54 -5.80
N GLN A 268 6.74 -27.88 -4.75
CA GLN A 268 5.29 -28.04 -4.85
C GLN A 268 4.60 -26.71 -5.16
N GLN A 269 5.11 -25.59 -4.64
CA GLN A 269 4.58 -24.25 -4.93
C GLN A 269 4.84 -23.87 -6.39
N SER A 270 6.04 -24.09 -6.91
CA SER A 270 6.39 -23.72 -8.29
C SER A 270 5.74 -24.62 -9.35
N THR A 271 5.32 -25.83 -8.98
CA THR A 271 4.65 -26.79 -9.88
C THR A 271 3.13 -26.80 -9.75
N GLY A 272 2.54 -26.02 -8.85
CA GLY A 272 1.11 -26.02 -8.58
C GLY A 272 0.59 -27.25 -7.81
N GLN A 273 1.49 -28.08 -7.26
CA GLN A 273 1.14 -29.27 -6.47
C GLN A 273 0.87 -28.96 -4.99
N ALA A 274 1.20 -27.75 -4.52
CA ALA A 274 0.94 -27.33 -3.16
C ALA A 274 -0.55 -27.00 -2.97
N ILE A 275 -1.30 -27.88 -2.29
CA ILE A 275 -2.73 -27.70 -2.02
C ILE A 275 -3.01 -26.61 -0.97
N TYR A 276 -3.68 -25.53 -1.36
CA TYR A 276 -4.29 -24.52 -0.49
C TYR A 276 -5.75 -24.90 -0.16
N VAL A 277 -6.48 -24.08 0.61
CA VAL A 277 -7.83 -24.46 1.09
C VAL A 277 -8.79 -24.65 -0.08
N ASP A 278 -8.79 -23.75 -1.07
CA ASP A 278 -9.69 -23.82 -2.22
C ASP A 278 -9.26 -24.87 -3.27
N ASP A 279 -7.98 -25.29 -3.26
CA ASP A 279 -7.50 -26.38 -4.13
C ASP A 279 -7.98 -27.76 -3.67
N MET A 280 -8.53 -27.87 -2.45
CA MET A 280 -9.01 -29.14 -1.94
C MET A 280 -10.18 -29.66 -2.78
N VAL A 281 -10.12 -30.94 -3.16
CA VAL A 281 -11.16 -31.60 -3.93
C VAL A 281 -12.52 -31.44 -3.22
N PRO A 282 -13.57 -30.98 -3.94
CA PRO A 282 -14.91 -30.89 -3.38
C PRO A 282 -15.40 -32.23 -2.83
N THR A 283 -16.05 -32.20 -1.68
CA THR A 283 -16.76 -33.36 -1.13
C THR A 283 -18.13 -33.47 -1.77
N GLN A 284 -18.72 -34.66 -1.69
CA GLN A 284 -20.10 -34.86 -2.11
C GLN A 284 -21.02 -33.87 -1.38
N ASP A 285 -21.98 -33.31 -2.11
CA ASP A 285 -22.99 -32.35 -1.64
C ASP A 285 -22.43 -31.04 -1.06
N GLU A 286 -21.16 -30.72 -1.29
CA GLU A 286 -20.54 -29.46 -0.89
C GLU A 286 -21.21 -28.26 -1.58
N VAL A 287 -21.44 -27.20 -0.80
CA VAL A 287 -22.05 -25.94 -1.25
C VAL A 287 -21.12 -24.76 -0.98
N HIS A 288 -21.35 -23.67 -1.70
CA HIS A 288 -20.56 -22.45 -1.63
C HIS A 288 -21.33 -21.34 -0.93
N MET A 289 -20.63 -20.53 -0.15
CA MET A 289 -21.20 -19.44 0.61
C MET A 289 -20.61 -18.09 0.18
N ALA A 290 -21.45 -17.08 0.03
CA ALA A 290 -21.08 -15.68 -0.16
C ALA A 290 -21.64 -14.84 0.98
N LEU A 291 -20.83 -13.91 1.51
CA LEU A 291 -21.25 -13.04 2.61
C LEU A 291 -22.15 -11.91 2.10
N VAL A 292 -23.05 -11.45 2.97
CA VAL A 292 -23.91 -10.28 2.75
C VAL A 292 -23.51 -9.25 3.78
N THR A 293 -22.96 -8.12 3.31
CA THR A 293 -22.31 -7.12 4.17
C THR A 293 -22.96 -5.75 4.07
N SER A 294 -22.88 -4.98 5.15
CA SER A 294 -23.34 -3.59 5.21
C SER A 294 -22.73 -2.72 4.12
N THR A 295 -23.57 -1.89 3.50
CA THR A 295 -23.16 -0.81 2.59
C THR A 295 -23.11 0.56 3.29
N LYS A 296 -23.38 0.61 4.60
CA LYS A 296 -23.44 1.83 5.42
C LYS A 296 -22.36 1.81 6.51
N ALA A 297 -21.79 2.98 6.78
CA ALA A 297 -20.80 3.14 7.85
C ALA A 297 -21.44 3.03 9.25
N PHE A 298 -22.61 3.62 9.45
CA PHE A 298 -23.34 3.52 10.73
C PHE A 298 -24.84 3.67 10.51
N ALA A 299 -25.60 2.60 10.74
CA ALA A 299 -27.03 2.61 10.50
C ALA A 299 -27.77 1.53 11.30
N LYS A 300 -29.06 1.76 11.55
CA LYS A 300 -29.98 0.71 11.98
C LYS A 300 -30.48 -0.06 10.76
N ILE A 301 -30.61 -1.37 10.86
CA ILE A 301 -31.25 -2.22 9.85
C ILE A 301 -32.76 -2.18 10.10
N LEU A 302 -33.53 -1.80 9.07
CA LEU A 302 -34.98 -1.76 9.14
C LEU A 302 -35.59 -3.06 8.62
N THR A 303 -35.18 -3.47 7.43
CA THR A 303 -35.67 -4.67 6.75
C THR A 303 -34.56 -5.33 5.95
N ILE A 304 -34.65 -6.66 5.83
CA ILE A 304 -33.78 -7.48 4.98
C ILE A 304 -34.70 -8.33 4.09
N ASP A 305 -34.76 -8.03 2.79
CA ASP A 305 -35.50 -8.79 1.79
C ASP A 305 -34.54 -9.63 0.94
N TYR A 306 -34.60 -10.94 1.15
CA TYR A 306 -33.83 -11.95 0.44
C TYR A 306 -34.71 -12.87 -0.44
N ALA A 307 -35.99 -12.55 -0.64
CA ALA A 307 -36.90 -13.41 -1.41
C ALA A 307 -36.44 -13.58 -2.86
N ALA A 308 -35.97 -12.51 -3.48
CA ALA A 308 -35.42 -12.55 -4.84
C ALA A 308 -34.15 -13.40 -4.94
N ALA A 309 -33.33 -13.43 -3.89
CA ALA A 309 -32.12 -14.25 -3.85
C ALA A 309 -32.48 -15.75 -3.74
N LEU A 310 -33.43 -16.12 -2.87
CA LEU A 310 -33.88 -17.51 -2.73
C LEU A 310 -34.56 -18.07 -3.98
N ALA A 311 -35.13 -17.22 -4.84
CA ALA A 311 -35.74 -17.65 -6.09
C ALA A 311 -34.72 -18.00 -7.19
N VAL A 312 -33.43 -17.69 -7.00
CA VAL A 312 -32.38 -17.97 -7.99
C VAL A 312 -32.10 -19.48 -8.03
N PRO A 313 -32.16 -20.14 -9.21
CA PRO A 313 -31.81 -21.55 -9.33
C PRO A 313 -30.39 -21.84 -8.82
N GLY A 314 -30.26 -22.86 -7.97
CA GLY A 314 -29.01 -23.25 -7.34
C GLY A 314 -28.79 -22.65 -5.95
N VAL A 315 -29.55 -21.63 -5.55
CA VAL A 315 -29.54 -21.13 -4.16
C VAL A 315 -30.20 -22.16 -3.25
N VAL A 316 -29.51 -22.48 -2.16
CA VAL A 316 -29.93 -23.45 -1.15
C VAL A 316 -30.63 -22.75 0.01
N ASP A 317 -30.01 -21.70 0.56
CA ASP A 317 -30.54 -21.00 1.73
C ASP A 317 -29.91 -19.61 1.94
N TYR A 318 -30.55 -18.81 2.78
CA TYR A 318 -29.99 -17.61 3.39
C TYR A 318 -29.76 -17.85 4.88
N ILE A 319 -28.54 -17.56 5.34
CA ILE A 319 -28.09 -17.74 6.72
C ILE A 319 -28.12 -16.39 7.43
N SER A 320 -28.82 -16.30 8.57
CA SER A 320 -28.93 -15.08 9.38
C SER A 320 -28.54 -15.32 10.85
N ALA A 321 -28.63 -14.30 11.69
CA ALA A 321 -28.39 -14.45 13.13
C ALA A 321 -29.33 -15.46 13.81
N LYS A 322 -30.53 -15.69 13.26
CA LYS A 322 -31.48 -16.70 13.76
C LYS A 322 -30.99 -18.14 13.62
N ASP A 323 -30.02 -18.36 12.74
CA ASP A 323 -29.44 -19.68 12.48
C ASP A 323 -28.25 -19.98 13.40
N VAL A 324 -27.85 -19.04 14.26
CA VAL A 324 -26.79 -19.22 15.25
C VAL A 324 -27.37 -19.96 16.48
N PRO A 325 -26.96 -21.22 16.76
CA PRO A 325 -27.57 -21.99 17.84
C PRO A 325 -27.01 -21.65 19.24
N GLY A 326 -25.79 -21.11 19.30
CA GLY A 326 -25.13 -20.67 20.53
C GLY A 326 -25.15 -19.14 20.68
N GLN A 327 -23.98 -18.54 20.89
CA GLN A 327 -23.88 -17.08 21.05
C GLN A 327 -23.55 -16.40 19.72
N ASN A 328 -24.43 -15.51 19.25
CA ASN A 328 -24.16 -14.65 18.09
C ASN A 328 -23.15 -13.53 18.43
N SER A 329 -21.89 -13.89 18.67
CA SER A 329 -20.81 -12.94 18.95
C SER A 329 -19.45 -13.47 18.48
N LEU A 330 -18.66 -12.58 17.88
CA LEU A 330 -17.25 -12.85 17.58
C LEU A 330 -16.31 -12.25 18.61
N GLN A 331 -16.83 -11.82 19.77
CA GLN A 331 -16.06 -11.22 20.86
C GLN A 331 -15.29 -9.97 20.38
N SER A 332 -13.96 -9.97 20.45
CA SER A 332 -13.17 -8.77 20.20
C SER A 332 -13.14 -8.34 18.73
N GLN A 333 -13.56 -9.19 17.78
CA GLN A 333 -13.52 -8.88 16.33
C GLN A 333 -14.76 -8.15 15.84
N LEU A 334 -15.93 -8.56 16.29
CA LEU A 334 -17.22 -7.94 16.02
C LEU A 334 -18.17 -8.30 17.15
N ASP A 335 -19.11 -7.42 17.45
CA ASP A 335 -20.13 -7.67 18.46
C ASP A 335 -20.99 -8.89 18.12
N SER A 336 -21.21 -9.15 16.82
CA SER A 336 -22.04 -10.24 16.30
C SER A 336 -21.40 -10.98 15.12
N VAL A 337 -21.80 -12.24 14.90
CA VAL A 337 -21.45 -13.00 13.68
C VAL A 337 -22.24 -12.45 12.49
N PHE A 338 -23.55 -12.28 12.69
CA PHE A 338 -24.49 -11.69 11.77
C PHE A 338 -25.25 -10.57 12.50
N SER A 339 -25.27 -9.34 11.96
CA SER A 339 -26.05 -8.24 12.55
C SER A 339 -27.47 -8.19 11.98
N GLU A 340 -28.47 -8.06 12.86
CA GLU A 340 -29.89 -7.88 12.50
C GLU A 340 -30.49 -6.56 12.99
N ASP A 341 -29.79 -5.78 13.83
CA ASP A 341 -30.30 -4.52 14.38
C ASP A 341 -29.48 -3.31 13.92
N GLU A 342 -28.16 -3.37 14.03
CA GLU A 342 -27.29 -2.21 13.78
C GLU A 342 -25.98 -2.60 13.09
N VAL A 343 -25.58 -1.81 12.10
CA VAL A 343 -24.28 -1.92 11.44
C VAL A 343 -23.41 -0.75 11.84
N THR A 344 -22.18 -1.04 12.25
CA THR A 344 -21.24 -0.04 12.78
C THR A 344 -20.05 0.23 11.85
N CYS A 345 -20.01 -0.42 10.70
CA CYS A 345 -19.07 -0.13 9.62
C CYS A 345 -19.61 -0.65 8.27
N GLN A 346 -19.07 -0.11 7.17
CA GLN A 346 -19.20 -0.77 5.86
C GLN A 346 -18.42 -2.09 5.89
N GLY A 347 -19.00 -3.15 5.34
CA GLY A 347 -18.43 -4.49 5.41
C GLY A 347 -18.88 -5.33 6.61
N TYR A 348 -19.65 -4.77 7.56
CA TYR A 348 -20.21 -5.54 8.68
C TYR A 348 -21.08 -6.68 8.14
N ILE A 349 -20.84 -7.92 8.60
CA ILE A 349 -21.56 -9.11 8.11
C ILE A 349 -23.00 -9.12 8.65
N ILE A 350 -23.97 -9.13 7.75
CA ILE A 350 -25.41 -9.15 8.04
C ILE A 350 -25.99 -10.56 7.87
N GLY A 351 -25.49 -11.31 6.89
CA GLY A 351 -25.91 -12.68 6.61
C GLY A 351 -25.00 -13.35 5.60
N ALA A 352 -25.44 -14.49 5.07
CA ALA A 352 -24.76 -15.16 3.97
C ALA A 352 -25.75 -15.91 3.06
N VAL A 353 -25.44 -16.00 1.77
CA VAL A 353 -26.18 -16.84 0.81
C VAL A 353 -25.38 -18.11 0.55
N VAL A 354 -26.05 -19.25 0.58
CA VAL A 354 -25.46 -20.56 0.26
C VAL A 354 -26.06 -21.08 -1.04
N ALA A 355 -25.23 -21.55 -1.97
CA ALA A 355 -25.64 -22.08 -3.27
C ALA A 355 -24.78 -23.27 -3.72
N ASP A 356 -25.19 -23.95 -4.78
CA ASP A 356 -24.44 -25.05 -5.40
C ASP A 356 -23.09 -24.64 -6.03
N SER A 357 -22.87 -23.34 -6.25
CA SER A 357 -21.67 -22.78 -6.86
C SER A 357 -21.37 -21.37 -6.34
N ALA A 358 -20.08 -21.01 -6.31
CA ALA A 358 -19.64 -19.71 -5.81
C ALA A 358 -20.26 -18.54 -6.60
N ASP A 359 -20.35 -18.65 -7.93
CA ASP A 359 -20.92 -17.60 -8.79
C ASP A 359 -22.42 -17.39 -8.58
N VAL A 360 -23.18 -18.45 -8.29
CA VAL A 360 -24.60 -18.33 -7.94
C VAL A 360 -24.74 -17.68 -6.58
N ALA A 361 -23.99 -18.12 -5.57
CA ALA A 361 -24.02 -17.53 -4.22
C ALA A 361 -23.74 -16.02 -4.26
N ARG A 362 -22.68 -15.60 -4.97
CA ARG A 362 -22.30 -14.19 -5.08
C ARG A 362 -23.32 -13.33 -5.82
N ARG A 363 -23.87 -13.84 -6.93
CA ARG A 363 -24.91 -13.11 -7.68
C ARG A 363 -26.18 -12.95 -6.84
N ALA A 364 -26.61 -14.01 -6.17
CA ALA A 364 -27.78 -13.98 -5.30
C ALA A 364 -27.57 -13.07 -4.07
N ALA A 365 -26.39 -13.08 -3.45
CA ALA A 365 -26.05 -12.16 -2.35
C ALA A 365 -26.22 -10.68 -2.76
N LYS A 366 -25.84 -10.31 -3.99
CA LYS A 366 -26.02 -8.95 -4.53
C LYS A 366 -27.48 -8.57 -4.82
N MET A 367 -28.40 -9.54 -4.85
CA MET A 367 -29.84 -9.30 -5.05
C MET A 367 -30.60 -8.99 -3.77
N ILE A 368 -29.98 -9.23 -2.60
CA ILE A 368 -30.60 -8.95 -1.30
C ILE A 368 -30.73 -7.44 -1.12
N LYS A 369 -31.93 -6.99 -0.76
CA LYS A 369 -32.23 -5.59 -0.50
C LYS A 369 -32.28 -5.37 0.99
N ILE A 370 -31.54 -4.36 1.46
CA ILE A 370 -31.45 -4.01 2.87
C ILE A 370 -31.82 -2.54 2.99
N GLU A 371 -32.81 -2.25 3.83
CA GLU A 371 -33.22 -0.89 4.14
C GLU A 371 -32.55 -0.46 5.45
N TYR A 372 -31.99 0.75 5.43
CA TYR A 372 -31.21 1.31 6.53
C TYR A 372 -31.81 2.63 6.99
N GLU A 373 -31.72 2.89 8.29
CA GLU A 373 -31.86 4.23 8.87
C GLU A 373 -30.47 4.71 9.31
N ASP A 374 -29.91 5.71 8.62
CA ASP A 374 -28.56 6.22 8.91
C ASP A 374 -28.49 6.82 10.33
N LYS A 375 -27.44 6.45 11.07
CA LYS A 375 -27.20 6.93 12.43
C LYS A 375 -26.08 7.97 12.46
N SER A 376 -26.11 8.83 13.47
CA SER A 376 -25.13 9.89 13.71
C SER A 376 -24.67 9.90 15.17
N PRO A 377 -23.45 10.40 15.45
CA PRO A 377 -22.45 10.88 14.49
C PRO A 377 -21.74 9.72 13.77
N ILE A 378 -21.40 9.90 12.49
CA ILE A 378 -20.50 8.99 11.76
C ILE A 378 -19.06 9.43 12.07
N VAL A 379 -18.27 8.54 12.65
CA VAL A 379 -16.89 8.80 13.08
C VAL A 379 -15.93 7.99 12.21
N ILE A 380 -15.19 8.61 11.29
CA ILE A 380 -14.31 7.87 10.36
C ILE A 380 -12.84 8.09 10.69
N THR A 381 -12.45 9.34 10.90
CA THR A 381 -11.05 9.73 11.10
C THR A 381 -10.65 9.67 12.58
N ILE A 382 -9.34 9.72 12.85
CA ILE A 382 -8.84 9.86 14.22
C ILE A 382 -9.30 11.21 14.81
N GLU A 383 -9.32 12.25 13.99
CA GLU A 383 -9.80 13.59 14.35
C GLU A 383 -11.26 13.56 14.77
N ASP A 384 -12.12 12.86 14.01
CA ASP A 384 -13.53 12.69 14.36
C ASP A 384 -13.66 12.00 15.72
N ALA A 385 -12.85 10.98 15.97
CA ALA A 385 -12.86 10.24 17.23
C ALA A 385 -12.41 11.13 18.40
N ILE A 386 -11.37 11.96 18.21
CA ILE A 386 -10.93 12.94 19.20
C ILE A 386 -12.04 13.96 19.47
N LYS A 387 -12.64 14.51 18.41
CA LYS A 387 -13.73 15.51 18.49
C LYS A 387 -14.94 14.99 19.27
N HIS A 388 -15.31 13.73 19.06
CA HIS A 388 -16.47 13.12 19.73
C HIS A 388 -16.10 12.33 20.99
N SER A 389 -14.84 12.36 21.43
CA SER A 389 -14.33 11.52 22.54
C SER A 389 -14.65 10.02 22.38
N SER A 390 -14.65 9.53 21.14
CA SER A 390 -14.97 8.15 20.78
C SER A 390 -13.72 7.27 20.89
N PHE A 391 -13.46 6.76 22.08
CA PHE A 391 -12.33 5.90 22.39
C PHE A 391 -12.79 4.59 23.02
N TYR A 392 -12.03 3.53 22.81
CA TYR A 392 -12.17 2.34 23.66
C TYR A 392 -11.61 2.63 25.06
N PRO A 393 -12.27 2.13 26.12
CA PRO A 393 -11.83 2.36 27.49
C PRO A 393 -10.50 1.66 27.77
N GLY A 394 -9.55 2.37 28.39
CA GLY A 394 -8.23 1.84 28.73
C GLY A 394 -7.11 2.59 28.00
N GLU A 395 -6.88 3.84 28.37
CA GLU A 395 -5.70 4.59 27.95
C GLU A 395 -4.41 3.87 28.36
N ARG A 396 -3.37 3.94 27.53
CA ARG A 396 -2.03 3.43 27.87
C ARG A 396 -1.10 4.61 28.13
N ARG A 397 -0.30 4.49 29.18
CA ARG A 397 0.64 5.53 29.57
C ARG A 397 2.00 4.94 29.92
N ILE A 398 3.05 5.54 29.38
CA ILE A 398 4.44 5.30 29.76
C ILE A 398 5.05 6.64 30.14
N SER A 399 5.82 6.68 31.22
CA SER A 399 6.60 7.86 31.58
C SER A 399 7.88 7.48 32.30
N THR A 400 8.94 8.26 32.05
CA THR A 400 10.21 8.19 32.78
C THR A 400 10.76 9.59 32.98
N GLY A 401 11.60 9.77 34.01
CA GLY A 401 12.21 11.05 34.35
C GLY A 401 11.21 12.13 34.80
N ASN A 402 11.62 13.39 34.65
CA ASN A 402 10.81 14.56 34.96
C ASN A 402 10.68 15.44 33.71
N LEU A 403 9.49 15.43 33.11
CA LEU A 403 9.20 16.13 31.86
C LEU A 403 9.45 17.65 31.96
N GLU A 404 9.08 18.28 33.08
CA GLU A 404 9.27 19.71 33.31
C GLU A 404 10.77 20.06 33.39
N ALA A 405 11.54 19.25 34.11
CA ALA A 405 13.00 19.43 34.21
C ALA A 405 13.69 19.21 32.86
N GLY A 406 13.27 18.20 32.09
CA GLY A 406 13.80 17.94 30.75
C GLY A 406 13.55 19.09 29.78
N PHE A 407 12.35 19.67 29.77
CA PHE A 407 12.07 20.86 28.96
C PHE A 407 12.82 22.09 29.46
N ALA A 408 12.97 22.28 30.78
CA ALA A 408 13.77 23.39 31.33
C ALA A 408 15.27 23.28 30.98
N ALA A 409 15.79 22.06 30.83
CA ALA A 409 17.16 21.80 30.39
C ALA A 409 17.36 21.90 28.86
N SER A 410 16.26 21.97 28.09
CA SER A 410 16.30 22.04 26.63
C SER A 410 16.60 23.46 26.17
N THR A 411 17.49 23.61 25.18
CA THR A 411 17.75 24.92 24.55
C THR A 411 16.66 25.25 23.53
N PHE A 412 16.18 24.24 22.82
CA PHE A 412 15.15 24.35 21.79
C PHE A 412 13.97 23.46 22.12
N THR A 413 12.82 23.81 21.57
CA THR A 413 11.59 23.03 21.68
C THR A 413 10.82 23.11 20.38
N LEU A 414 10.32 21.95 19.93
CA LEU A 414 9.47 21.84 18.75
C LEU A 414 8.17 21.12 19.11
N THR A 415 7.12 21.45 18.37
CA THR A 415 5.82 20.78 18.43
C THR A 415 5.39 20.42 17.02
N GLY A 416 4.83 19.23 16.84
CA GLY A 416 4.38 18.78 15.53
C GLY A 416 3.33 17.68 15.60
N GLU A 417 2.80 17.33 14.43
CA GLU A 417 1.91 16.19 14.25
C GLU A 417 2.45 15.27 13.16
N ILE A 418 2.47 13.96 13.43
CA ILE A 418 2.91 12.94 12.48
C ILE A 418 1.76 11.99 12.19
N ARG A 419 1.52 11.73 10.90
CA ARG A 419 0.45 10.86 10.42
C ARG A 419 1.03 9.68 9.66
N MET A 420 0.52 8.49 9.97
CA MET A 420 0.79 7.29 9.19
C MET A 420 -0.52 6.61 8.82
N ASN A 421 -0.72 6.38 7.53
CA ASN A 421 -1.91 5.72 7.01
C ASN A 421 -1.90 4.20 7.27
N GLY A 422 -3.06 3.57 7.07
CA GLY A 422 -3.19 2.11 7.15
C GLY A 422 -2.55 1.39 5.97
N GLN A 423 -2.56 0.06 6.04
CA GLN A 423 -1.99 -0.82 5.02
C GLN A 423 -2.80 -2.13 4.94
N ASN A 424 -3.19 -2.54 3.74
CA ASN A 424 -3.83 -3.84 3.51
C ASN A 424 -2.79 -4.96 3.39
N HIS A 425 -3.08 -6.13 3.96
CA HIS A 425 -2.14 -7.26 4.01
C HIS A 425 -1.85 -7.83 2.63
N PHE A 426 -2.85 -7.82 1.76
CA PHE A 426 -2.76 -8.28 0.38
C PHE A 426 -2.10 -9.66 0.22
N TYR A 427 -2.35 -10.57 1.18
CA TYR A 427 -2.00 -11.99 1.02
C TYR A 427 -2.66 -12.52 -0.26
N LEU A 428 -1.94 -13.32 -1.05
CA LEU A 428 -2.42 -13.70 -2.38
C LEU A 428 -3.59 -14.70 -2.32
N GLU A 429 -3.58 -15.62 -1.36
CA GLU A 429 -4.76 -16.42 -1.01
C GLU A 429 -5.65 -15.60 -0.08
N THR A 430 -6.87 -15.25 -0.49
CA THR A 430 -7.87 -14.56 0.35
C THR A 430 -8.36 -15.44 1.50
N MET A 431 -9.18 -14.89 2.39
CA MET A 431 -9.84 -15.66 3.45
C MET A 431 -10.62 -16.83 2.85
N SER A 432 -10.21 -18.03 3.24
CA SER A 432 -10.71 -19.28 2.69
C SER A 432 -10.97 -20.26 3.83
N THR A 433 -12.21 -20.75 3.91
CA THR A 433 -12.62 -21.76 4.89
C THR A 433 -13.53 -22.80 4.27
N ARG A 434 -13.34 -24.05 4.65
CA ARG A 434 -14.21 -25.18 4.33
C ARG A 434 -14.59 -25.90 5.62
N ALA A 435 -15.88 -26.00 5.92
CA ALA A 435 -16.41 -26.63 7.13
C ALA A 435 -17.20 -27.89 6.77
N LEU A 436 -16.84 -29.03 7.37
CA LEU A 436 -17.43 -30.34 7.14
C LEU A 436 -18.12 -30.79 8.44
N PRO A 437 -19.46 -30.89 8.47
CA PRO A 437 -20.16 -31.45 9.61
C PRO A 437 -19.94 -32.97 9.69
N GLY A 438 -19.89 -33.49 10.92
CA GLY A 438 -19.71 -34.90 11.26
C GLY A 438 -20.77 -35.39 12.25
N GLU A 439 -20.51 -36.52 12.89
CA GLU A 439 -21.47 -37.17 13.80
C GLU A 439 -21.67 -36.39 15.10
N ALA A 440 -22.91 -36.37 15.61
CA ALA A 440 -23.24 -35.81 16.92
C ALA A 440 -22.67 -34.38 17.15
N GLY A 441 -22.82 -33.51 16.14
CA GLY A 441 -22.38 -32.12 16.17
C GLY A 441 -20.88 -31.91 15.93
N GLU A 442 -20.12 -32.95 15.58
CA GLU A 442 -18.72 -32.80 15.21
C GLU A 442 -18.56 -31.93 13.95
N MET A 443 -17.43 -31.24 13.86
CA MET A 443 -17.09 -30.44 12.69
C MET A 443 -15.59 -30.40 12.46
N GLU A 444 -15.18 -30.75 11.24
CA GLU A 444 -13.82 -30.53 10.76
C GLU A 444 -13.78 -29.29 9.88
N VAL A 445 -12.86 -28.37 10.18
CA VAL A 445 -12.76 -27.07 9.51
C VAL A 445 -11.36 -26.89 8.95
N PHE A 446 -11.26 -26.78 7.63
CA PHE A 446 -10.03 -26.41 6.94
C PHE A 446 -10.04 -24.91 6.74
N CYS A 447 -9.12 -24.19 7.37
CA CYS A 447 -9.13 -22.73 7.39
C CYS A 447 -7.74 -22.19 7.08
N SER A 448 -7.69 -21.19 6.21
CA SER A 448 -6.49 -20.40 5.98
C SER A 448 -6.31 -19.43 7.17
N THR A 449 -5.77 -19.92 8.28
CA THR A 449 -5.60 -19.16 9.54
C THR A 449 -4.23 -19.33 10.18
N GLN A 450 -3.71 -18.25 10.78
CA GLN A 450 -2.51 -18.29 11.62
C GLN A 450 -2.81 -18.79 13.03
N HIS A 451 -4.08 -18.84 13.45
CA HIS A 451 -4.47 -19.18 14.82
C HIS A 451 -5.64 -20.17 14.86
N PRO A 452 -5.40 -21.47 14.56
CA PRO A 452 -6.45 -22.49 14.54
C PRO A 452 -7.26 -22.58 15.85
N LYS A 453 -6.58 -22.44 17.00
CA LYS A 453 -7.23 -22.45 18.32
C LYS A 453 -8.28 -21.35 18.49
N CYS A 454 -7.97 -20.12 18.08
CA CYS A 454 -8.92 -19.01 18.16
C CYS A 454 -10.16 -19.26 17.29
N VAL A 455 -9.98 -19.82 16.09
CA VAL A 455 -11.09 -20.19 15.22
C VAL A 455 -11.94 -21.30 15.86
N GLN A 456 -11.30 -22.33 16.41
CA GLN A 456 -11.96 -23.45 17.09
C GLN A 456 -12.85 -22.97 18.25
N GLU A 457 -12.30 -22.14 19.13
CA GLU A 457 -13.01 -21.61 20.29
C GLU A 457 -14.22 -20.76 19.88
N LYS A 458 -14.08 -19.91 18.85
CA LYS A 458 -15.20 -19.10 18.35
C LYS A 458 -16.30 -19.95 17.73
N ILE A 459 -15.95 -20.94 16.92
CA ILE A 459 -16.93 -21.86 16.33
C ILE A 459 -17.65 -22.62 17.44
N ALA A 460 -16.93 -23.12 18.44
CA ALA A 460 -17.53 -23.81 19.59
C ALA A 460 -18.54 -22.92 20.34
N ILE A 461 -18.18 -21.67 20.65
CA ILE A 461 -19.05 -20.70 21.32
C ILE A 461 -20.30 -20.40 20.48
N VAL A 462 -20.12 -20.13 19.19
CA VAL A 462 -21.20 -19.73 18.28
C VAL A 462 -22.14 -20.90 17.99
N LEU A 463 -21.61 -22.13 17.92
CA LEU A 463 -22.42 -23.33 17.74
C LEU A 463 -23.01 -23.87 19.06
N GLY A 464 -22.61 -23.34 20.22
CA GLY A 464 -23.03 -23.86 21.52
C GLY A 464 -22.50 -25.26 21.82
N LEU A 465 -21.34 -25.61 21.24
CA LEU A 465 -20.73 -26.95 21.34
C LEU A 465 -19.45 -26.91 22.18
N PRO A 466 -19.06 -28.01 22.84
CA PRO A 466 -17.76 -28.09 23.48
C PRO A 466 -16.62 -28.10 22.43
N SER A 467 -15.48 -27.47 22.73
CA SER A 467 -14.37 -27.34 21.77
C SER A 467 -13.82 -28.67 21.25
N ASN A 468 -14.00 -29.78 21.97
CA ASN A 468 -13.57 -31.10 21.52
C ASN A 468 -14.36 -31.61 20.30
N LYS A 469 -15.52 -31.02 19.98
CA LYS A 469 -16.32 -31.34 18.79
C LYS A 469 -15.82 -30.64 17.53
N ILE A 470 -14.98 -29.62 17.67
CA ILE A 470 -14.51 -28.80 16.55
C ILE A 470 -13.01 -29.05 16.34
N VAL A 471 -12.62 -29.42 15.11
CA VAL A 471 -11.22 -29.59 14.73
C VAL A 471 -10.88 -28.61 13.62
N VAL A 472 -9.93 -27.70 13.87
CA VAL A 472 -9.46 -26.74 12.86
C VAL A 472 -8.09 -27.17 12.33
N ARG A 473 -7.96 -27.27 11.00
CA ARG A 473 -6.74 -27.71 10.31
C ARG A 473 -6.23 -26.64 9.35
N THR A 474 -4.95 -26.28 9.51
CA THR A 474 -4.22 -25.40 8.57
C THR A 474 -2.99 -26.13 8.07
N LYS A 475 -2.94 -26.44 6.76
CA LYS A 475 -1.76 -27.07 6.15
C LYS A 475 -0.68 -26.06 5.76
N ARG A 476 -1.11 -24.97 5.11
CA ARG A 476 -0.32 -23.84 4.61
C ARG A 476 -1.25 -22.65 4.34
N MET A 477 -0.68 -21.47 4.10
CA MET A 477 -1.40 -20.25 3.70
C MET A 477 -0.65 -19.53 2.60
N GLY A 478 -1.36 -18.94 1.63
CA GLY A 478 -0.82 -18.07 0.58
C GLY A 478 -0.57 -16.65 1.09
N GLY A 479 0.19 -16.54 2.19
CA GLY A 479 0.39 -15.31 2.94
C GLY A 479 -0.65 -15.10 4.05
N GLY A 480 -0.30 -14.33 5.07
CA GLY A 480 -1.18 -13.98 6.19
C GLY A 480 -0.81 -12.66 6.85
N PHE A 481 0.48 -12.46 7.13
CA PHE A 481 1.05 -11.17 7.55
C PHE A 481 0.42 -10.51 8.78
N GLY A 482 -0.28 -11.29 9.63
CA GLY A 482 -1.05 -10.82 10.78
C GLY A 482 -2.56 -10.76 10.52
N GLY A 483 -3.00 -10.50 9.28
CA GLY A 483 -4.42 -10.40 8.95
C GLY A 483 -5.18 -11.70 9.17
N LYS A 484 -4.50 -12.84 9.02
CA LYS A 484 -5.08 -14.17 9.29
C LYS A 484 -4.91 -14.65 10.74
N GLU A 485 -4.43 -13.81 11.65
CA GLU A 485 -4.34 -14.13 13.09
C GLU A 485 -5.71 -14.23 13.74
N THR A 486 -6.60 -13.27 13.48
CA THR A 486 -7.92 -13.23 14.10
C THR A 486 -9.06 -13.07 13.09
N GLN A 487 -8.83 -12.38 11.97
CA GLN A 487 -9.87 -12.06 10.98
C GLN A 487 -10.32 -13.27 10.17
N SER A 488 -9.56 -14.37 10.18
CA SER A 488 -9.98 -15.64 9.56
C SER A 488 -11.32 -16.16 10.11
N ALA A 489 -11.65 -15.81 11.35
CA ALA A 489 -12.95 -16.10 11.96
C ALA A 489 -14.14 -15.47 11.22
N LEU A 490 -13.95 -14.35 10.51
CA LEU A 490 -14.99 -13.66 9.75
C LEU A 490 -15.49 -14.47 8.55
N SER A 491 -14.66 -15.36 8.00
CA SER A 491 -15.09 -16.35 7.00
C SER A 491 -15.46 -17.68 7.65
N ALA A 492 -14.71 -18.10 8.68
CA ALA A 492 -14.82 -19.44 9.22
C ALA A 492 -16.06 -19.68 10.07
N VAL A 493 -16.45 -18.70 10.88
CA VAL A 493 -17.61 -18.84 11.78
C VAL A 493 -18.93 -18.83 11.00
N PRO A 494 -19.19 -17.88 10.07
CA PRO A 494 -20.36 -17.96 9.20
C PRO A 494 -20.43 -19.28 8.41
N CYS A 495 -19.29 -19.77 7.93
CA CYS A 495 -19.19 -21.04 7.20
C CYS A 495 -19.58 -22.24 8.08
N ALA A 496 -19.12 -22.24 9.34
CA ALA A 496 -19.48 -23.28 10.31
C ALA A 496 -20.98 -23.23 10.69
N VAL A 497 -21.57 -22.05 10.84
CA VAL A 497 -23.02 -21.90 11.09
C VAL A 497 -23.83 -22.47 9.92
N ALA A 498 -23.45 -22.13 8.68
CA ALA A 498 -24.09 -22.67 7.49
C ALA A 498 -23.97 -24.21 7.42
N ALA A 499 -22.77 -24.75 7.66
CA ALA A 499 -22.52 -26.19 7.65
C ALA A 499 -23.32 -26.92 8.73
N HIS A 500 -23.44 -26.31 9.93
CA HIS A 500 -24.24 -26.86 11.03
C HIS A 500 -25.73 -26.83 10.71
N LYS A 501 -26.26 -25.74 10.15
CA LYS A 501 -27.68 -25.63 9.76
C LYS A 501 -28.05 -26.65 8.69
N LEU A 502 -27.23 -26.74 7.64
CA LEU A 502 -27.54 -27.53 6.45
C LEU A 502 -27.14 -29.00 6.58
N GLN A 503 -26.30 -29.34 7.56
CA GLN A 503 -25.68 -30.67 7.68
C GLN A 503 -24.99 -31.10 6.37
N ARG A 504 -24.34 -30.12 5.71
CA ARG A 504 -23.60 -30.29 4.45
C ARG A 504 -22.24 -29.60 4.54
N PRO A 505 -21.21 -30.09 3.82
CA PRO A 505 -19.97 -29.36 3.68
C PRO A 505 -20.20 -27.98 3.04
N VAL A 506 -19.64 -26.93 3.64
CA VAL A 506 -19.73 -25.55 3.12
C VAL A 506 -18.34 -25.00 2.86
N ARG A 507 -18.18 -24.30 1.73
CA ARG A 507 -16.96 -23.58 1.36
C ARG A 507 -17.24 -22.09 1.24
N CYS A 508 -16.41 -21.28 1.88
CA CYS A 508 -16.42 -19.82 1.80
C CYS A 508 -15.03 -19.33 1.39
N VAL A 509 -14.96 -18.71 0.22
CA VAL A 509 -13.74 -18.10 -0.32
C VAL A 509 -14.10 -16.68 -0.76
N LEU A 510 -13.56 -15.71 -0.04
CA LEU A 510 -13.83 -14.31 -0.32
C LEU A 510 -13.12 -13.87 -1.60
N ASP A 511 -13.81 -13.12 -2.46
CA ASP A 511 -13.14 -12.38 -3.52
C ASP A 511 -12.30 -11.24 -2.92
N ARG A 512 -11.36 -10.69 -3.72
CA ARG A 512 -10.41 -9.70 -3.22
C ARG A 512 -11.09 -8.45 -2.66
N ASP A 513 -12.14 -7.98 -3.31
CA ASP A 513 -12.93 -6.82 -2.86
C ASP A 513 -13.69 -7.11 -1.57
N GLU A 514 -14.29 -8.29 -1.46
CA GLU A 514 -14.93 -8.77 -0.22
C GLU A 514 -13.92 -8.85 0.93
N ASP A 515 -12.75 -9.46 0.69
CA ASP A 515 -11.67 -9.59 1.67
C ASP A 515 -11.18 -8.21 2.16
N MET A 516 -10.93 -7.28 1.23
CA MET A 516 -10.44 -5.94 1.56
C MET A 516 -11.44 -5.08 2.35
N VAL A 517 -12.74 -5.31 2.16
CA VAL A 517 -13.81 -4.57 2.86
C VAL A 517 -14.16 -5.21 4.20
N THR A 518 -14.08 -6.54 4.30
CA THR A 518 -14.50 -7.28 5.49
C THR A 518 -13.37 -7.52 6.48
N THR A 519 -12.11 -7.54 6.04
CA THR A 519 -10.98 -7.87 6.90
C THR A 519 -10.15 -6.61 7.19
N GLY A 520 -9.95 -6.35 8.48
CA GLY A 520 -9.18 -5.20 8.97
C GLY A 520 -7.81 -5.01 8.34
N ASN A 521 -7.28 -3.79 8.47
CA ASN A 521 -5.95 -3.43 7.95
C ASN A 521 -4.96 -3.16 9.11
N ARG A 522 -3.75 -2.69 8.78
CA ARG A 522 -2.87 -2.04 9.76
C ARG A 522 -3.53 -0.77 10.29
N HIS A 523 -3.46 -0.54 11.61
CA HIS A 523 -3.89 0.69 12.26
C HIS A 523 -3.17 1.94 11.71
N PRO A 524 -3.92 2.92 11.16
CA PRO A 524 -3.44 4.29 11.02
C PRO A 524 -3.10 4.89 12.39
N PHE A 525 -2.00 5.64 12.46
CA PHE A 525 -1.53 6.31 13.67
C PHE A 525 -1.49 7.83 13.46
N LEU A 526 -1.85 8.57 14.51
CA LEU A 526 -1.60 10.01 14.65
C LEU A 526 -0.82 10.23 15.93
N ALA A 527 0.36 10.85 15.81
CA ALA A 527 1.15 11.31 16.94
C ALA A 527 1.10 12.84 17.01
N LYS A 528 0.83 13.38 18.18
CA LYS A 528 1.06 14.80 18.50
C LYS A 528 2.20 14.86 19.50
N TYR A 529 3.24 15.60 19.19
CA TYR A 529 4.45 15.59 19.98
C TYR A 529 4.91 17.00 20.38
N LYS A 530 5.61 17.07 21.50
CA LYS A 530 6.47 18.18 21.90
C LYS A 530 7.82 17.61 22.29
N VAL A 531 8.89 18.06 21.65
CA VAL A 531 10.26 17.58 21.88
C VAL A 531 11.16 18.71 22.32
N GLY A 532 12.01 18.46 23.31
CA GLY A 532 13.00 19.40 23.83
C GLY A 532 14.41 18.84 23.65
N PHE A 533 15.31 19.66 23.12
CA PHE A 533 16.65 19.23 22.72
C PHE A 533 17.70 20.35 22.81
N SER A 534 18.98 19.98 22.71
CA SER A 534 20.13 20.89 22.71
C SER A 534 20.65 21.19 21.30
N PRO A 535 21.56 22.17 21.12
CA PRO A 535 22.12 22.51 19.81
C PRO A 535 22.93 21.37 19.15
N ASP A 536 23.39 20.41 19.95
CA ASP A 536 24.03 19.17 19.50
C ASP A 536 23.00 18.06 19.18
N GLY A 537 21.70 18.38 19.17
CA GLY A 537 20.58 17.49 18.88
C GLY A 537 20.28 16.42 19.93
N LYS A 538 20.93 16.47 21.10
CA LYS A 538 20.58 15.58 22.21
C LYS A 538 19.14 15.85 22.68
N LEU A 539 18.31 14.82 22.71
CA LEU A 539 16.94 14.89 23.21
C LEU A 539 16.93 14.85 24.75
N HIS A 540 16.29 15.83 25.37
CA HIS A 540 16.13 15.90 26.84
C HIS A 540 14.71 15.55 27.27
N ALA A 541 13.71 15.95 26.48
CA ALA A 541 12.30 15.74 26.79
C ALA A 541 11.49 15.33 25.57
N LEU A 542 10.55 14.41 25.75
CA LEU A 542 9.52 14.09 24.77
C LEU A 542 8.18 13.91 25.46
N ASP A 543 7.19 14.66 25.00
CA ASP A 543 5.79 14.54 25.38
C ASP A 543 4.99 14.15 24.15
N LEU A 544 4.33 12.99 24.18
CA LEU A 544 3.69 12.37 23.03
C LEU A 544 2.26 11.93 23.34
N GLU A 545 1.30 12.41 22.56
CA GLU A 545 -0.03 11.82 22.47
C GLU A 545 -0.13 10.95 21.22
N LEU A 546 -0.51 9.69 21.40
CA LEU A 546 -0.58 8.70 20.34
C LEU A 546 -2.01 8.19 20.18
N TYR A 547 -2.52 8.25 18.96
CA TYR A 547 -3.86 7.79 18.62
C TYR A 547 -3.77 6.72 17.54
N SER A 548 -4.44 5.58 17.75
CA SER A 548 -4.59 4.55 16.72
C SER A 548 -6.05 4.45 16.29
N ASN A 549 -6.31 4.39 14.98
CA ASN A 549 -7.66 4.13 14.49
C ASN A 549 -7.96 2.61 14.59
N ALA A 550 -8.70 2.20 15.61
CA ALA A 550 -8.99 0.79 15.89
C ALA A 550 -10.14 0.23 15.05
N GLY A 551 -11.03 1.08 14.54
CA GLY A 551 -12.25 0.64 13.86
C GLY A 551 -13.38 0.30 14.82
N ASN A 552 -14.35 -0.46 14.31
CA ASN A 552 -15.63 -0.72 14.97
C ASN A 552 -15.56 -1.78 16.10
N SER A 553 -14.42 -2.46 16.28
CA SER A 553 -14.14 -3.32 17.44
C SER A 553 -12.67 -3.24 17.86
N LEU A 554 -12.32 -3.82 19.01
CA LEU A 554 -10.97 -3.74 19.56
C LEU A 554 -9.95 -4.65 18.89
N ASP A 555 -10.33 -5.87 18.50
CA ASP A 555 -9.45 -6.94 18.03
C ASP A 555 -8.08 -6.98 18.75
N ARG A 556 -6.99 -6.64 18.07
CA ARG A 556 -5.61 -6.56 18.61
C ARG A 556 -5.15 -5.13 18.91
N SER A 557 -6.03 -4.14 18.83
CA SER A 557 -5.68 -2.71 18.89
C SER A 557 -4.91 -2.30 20.14
N PHE A 558 -5.26 -2.84 21.31
CA PHE A 558 -4.50 -2.55 22.53
C PHE A 558 -3.07 -3.07 22.47
N ALA A 559 -2.89 -4.33 22.06
CA ALA A 559 -1.55 -4.90 21.95
C ALA A 559 -0.72 -4.20 20.86
N VAL A 560 -1.36 -3.73 19.78
CA VAL A 560 -0.72 -2.94 18.73
C VAL A 560 -0.26 -1.57 19.26
N ILE A 561 -1.12 -0.82 19.96
CA ILE A 561 -0.73 0.50 20.49
C ILE A 561 0.31 0.37 21.61
N GLU A 562 0.21 -0.66 22.45
CA GLU A 562 1.22 -1.00 23.47
C GLU A 562 2.59 -1.28 22.84
N ARG A 563 2.64 -2.06 21.76
CA ARG A 563 3.89 -2.29 21.04
C ARG A 563 4.40 -1.03 20.33
N GLY A 564 3.50 -0.17 19.87
CA GLY A 564 3.82 1.15 19.32
C GLY A 564 4.55 2.02 20.35
N ILE A 565 3.98 2.22 21.54
CA ILE A 565 4.59 3.04 22.59
C ILE A 565 5.90 2.48 23.14
N LEU A 566 6.15 1.17 23.01
CA LEU A 566 7.44 0.56 23.35
C LEU A 566 8.52 0.79 22.29
N GLN A 567 8.17 1.38 21.14
CA GLN A 567 9.05 1.57 19.99
C GLN A 567 9.16 3.04 19.54
N VAL A 568 8.42 3.99 20.15
CA VAL A 568 8.48 5.43 19.82
C VAL A 568 9.79 6.12 20.19
N ASP A 569 10.68 5.43 20.92
CA ASP A 569 12.03 5.87 21.20
C ASP A 569 13.07 5.22 20.25
N SER A 570 12.67 4.23 19.42
CA SER A 570 13.56 3.53 18.48
C SER A 570 14.90 3.15 19.13
N CYS A 571 16.00 3.69 18.61
CA CYS A 571 17.38 3.55 19.11
C CYS A 571 17.88 4.81 19.86
N TYR A 572 16.98 5.71 20.26
CA TYR A 572 17.29 7.00 20.88
C TYR A 572 17.01 6.95 22.39
N LYS A 573 17.92 7.54 23.17
CA LYS A 573 17.74 7.69 24.62
C LYS A 573 17.03 9.02 24.89
N VAL A 574 15.83 8.95 25.47
CA VAL A 574 15.09 10.13 25.97
C VAL A 574 14.88 9.97 27.47
N GLU A 575 15.60 10.76 28.26
CA GLU A 575 15.64 10.62 29.72
C GLU A 575 14.31 11.04 30.38
N ASN A 576 13.64 12.05 29.83
CA ASN A 576 12.38 12.57 30.33
C ASN A 576 11.27 12.40 29.28
N LEU A 577 10.41 11.42 29.50
CA LEU A 577 9.44 10.98 28.50
C LEU A 577 8.06 10.87 29.13
N ARG A 578 7.04 11.32 28.41
CA ARG A 578 5.64 11.04 28.69
C ARG A 578 4.95 10.64 27.40
N ILE A 579 4.31 9.48 27.41
CA ILE A 579 3.50 8.99 26.29
C ILE A 579 2.10 8.68 26.83
N VAL A 580 1.09 9.20 26.15
CA VAL A 580 -0.33 8.92 26.40
C VAL A 580 -0.93 8.37 25.12
N ALA A 581 -1.51 7.18 25.17
CA ALA A 581 -1.95 6.47 23.97
C ALA A 581 -3.39 5.95 24.05
N LYS A 582 -4.18 6.20 23.01
CA LYS A 582 -5.62 5.90 22.94
C LYS A 582 -5.98 5.15 21.65
N CYS A 583 -6.85 4.14 21.78
CA CYS A 583 -7.48 3.46 20.64
C CYS A 583 -8.80 4.17 20.30
N CYS A 584 -8.85 4.80 19.13
CA CYS A 584 -10.04 5.47 18.61
C CYS A 584 -11.08 4.44 18.14
N LYS A 585 -12.32 4.57 18.62
CA LYS A 585 -13.47 3.80 18.14
C LYS A 585 -14.11 4.56 16.98
N THR A 586 -14.18 3.93 15.81
CA THR A 586 -14.63 4.55 14.55
C THR A 586 -15.54 3.60 13.77
N ASN A 587 -16.21 4.11 12.75
CA ASN A 587 -17.15 3.40 11.89
C ASN A 587 -16.51 2.80 10.63
N ILE A 588 -15.26 2.36 10.76
CA ILE A 588 -14.57 1.54 9.75
C ILE A 588 -14.41 0.11 10.26
N MET A 589 -14.12 -0.84 9.38
CA MET A 589 -13.84 -2.21 9.78
C MET A 589 -12.68 -2.26 10.79
N SER A 590 -12.81 -3.09 11.82
CA SER A 590 -11.80 -3.24 12.87
C SER A 590 -10.43 -3.54 12.30
N ASN A 591 -9.44 -2.69 12.59
CA ASN A 591 -8.06 -2.93 12.21
C ASN A 591 -7.43 -4.00 13.11
N THR A 592 -6.42 -4.68 12.59
CA THR A 592 -5.87 -5.90 13.20
C THR A 592 -4.34 -5.93 13.15
N ALA A 593 -3.77 -7.06 13.56
CA ALA A 593 -2.36 -7.35 13.46
C ALA A 593 -1.84 -7.19 12.02
N PHE A 594 -0.73 -6.49 11.85
CA PHE A 594 0.08 -6.51 10.63
C PHE A 594 1.54 -6.72 11.03
N ARG A 595 2.36 -7.40 10.21
CA ARG A 595 3.82 -7.49 10.38
C ARG A 595 4.44 -6.17 10.91
N GLY A 596 5.11 -6.26 12.06
CA GLY A 596 5.64 -5.13 12.84
C GLY A 596 4.79 -4.78 14.06
N PHE A 597 3.48 -4.97 13.97
CA PHE A 597 2.52 -4.96 15.08
C PHE A 597 2.59 -3.69 15.93
N GLY A 598 2.42 -2.50 15.32
CA GLY A 598 2.54 -1.21 16.00
C GLY A 598 3.97 -0.68 16.10
N GLY A 599 4.96 -1.56 16.19
CA GLY A 599 6.36 -1.17 16.31
C GLY A 599 6.87 -0.33 15.14
N LEU A 600 6.48 -0.68 13.90
CA LEU A 600 6.83 0.11 12.71
C LEU A 600 6.27 1.54 12.78
N GLN A 601 5.04 1.69 13.26
CA GLN A 601 4.42 3.01 13.42
C GLN A 601 5.15 3.80 14.52
N GLY A 602 5.51 3.15 15.63
CA GLY A 602 6.32 3.77 16.68
C GLY A 602 7.69 4.23 16.18
N THR A 603 8.44 3.36 15.49
CA THR A 603 9.74 3.72 14.90
C THR A 603 9.62 4.85 13.89
N PHE A 604 8.62 4.81 12.99
CA PHE A 604 8.40 5.89 12.02
C PHE A 604 8.20 7.24 12.70
N ILE A 605 7.43 7.29 13.79
CA ILE A 605 7.24 8.51 14.58
C ILE A 605 8.56 8.97 15.19
N ALA A 606 9.36 8.05 15.74
CA ALA A 606 10.67 8.38 16.30
C ALA A 606 11.61 9.00 15.26
N GLU A 607 11.69 8.40 14.07
CA GLU A 607 12.54 8.90 12.98
C GLU A 607 12.05 10.25 12.44
N ALA A 608 10.73 10.44 12.30
CA ALA A 608 10.17 11.71 11.85
C ALA A 608 10.44 12.85 12.85
N ILE A 609 10.32 12.60 14.16
CA ILE A 609 10.69 13.60 15.19
C ILE A 609 12.17 13.97 15.06
N GLN A 610 13.04 12.98 14.81
CA GLN A 610 14.47 13.23 14.67
C GLN A 610 14.82 13.97 13.37
N GLU A 611 14.10 13.70 12.27
CA GLU A 611 14.22 14.45 11.03
C GLU A 611 13.81 15.93 11.24
N ASP A 612 12.69 16.18 11.94
CA ASP A 612 12.25 17.54 12.28
C ASP A 612 13.30 18.29 13.13
N VAL A 613 13.95 17.60 14.09
CA VAL A 613 15.04 18.17 14.91
C VAL A 613 16.28 18.47 14.06
N ALA A 614 16.67 17.54 13.18
CA ALA A 614 17.83 17.71 12.30
C ALA A 614 17.64 18.87 11.31
N GLU A 615 16.45 18.97 10.70
CA GLU A 615 16.08 20.06 9.80
C GLU A 615 16.11 21.41 10.53
N TYR A 616 15.55 21.49 11.73
CA TYR A 616 15.58 22.71 12.55
C TYR A 616 17.01 23.18 12.85
N LEU A 617 17.93 22.25 13.12
CA LEU A 617 19.34 22.55 13.39
C LEU A 617 20.17 22.79 12.11
N GLY A 618 19.61 22.54 10.92
CA GLY A 618 20.35 22.57 9.66
C GLY A 618 21.43 21.48 9.56
N ILE A 619 21.24 20.36 10.25
CA ILE A 619 22.16 19.22 10.27
C ILE A 619 21.65 18.17 9.28
N GLU A 620 22.57 17.59 8.49
CA GLU A 620 22.24 16.48 7.61
C GLU A 620 21.67 15.30 8.42
N PRO A 621 20.46 14.78 8.12
CA PRO A 621 19.79 13.79 8.95
C PRO A 621 20.64 12.56 9.25
N LEU A 622 21.36 12.02 8.25
CA LEU A 622 22.21 10.83 8.44
C LEU A 622 23.33 11.04 9.48
N LYS A 623 23.94 12.22 9.50
CA LYS A 623 24.94 12.59 10.52
C LYS A 623 24.28 12.84 11.87
N GLY A 624 23.11 13.47 11.89
CA GLY A 624 22.29 13.65 13.08
C GLY A 624 21.94 12.31 13.74
N PHE A 625 21.40 11.36 12.98
CA PHE A 625 21.01 10.03 13.47
C PHE A 625 22.17 9.28 14.14
N MET A 626 23.38 9.33 13.58
CA MET A 626 24.55 8.69 14.18
C MET A 626 25.02 9.39 15.47
N VAL A 627 24.92 10.72 15.53
CA VAL A 627 25.27 11.52 16.71
C VAL A 627 24.23 11.35 17.83
N PHE A 628 22.95 11.24 17.47
CA PHE A 628 21.83 11.17 18.42
C PHE A 628 21.52 9.73 18.86
N ALA A 629 21.95 8.72 18.09
CA ALA A 629 21.84 7.31 18.46
C ALA A 629 22.80 6.96 19.60
N ILE A 630 22.30 7.06 20.82
CA ILE A 630 22.96 6.44 21.98
C ILE A 630 22.41 5.02 22.06
N PHE A 631 23.25 4.04 21.68
CA PHE A 631 22.90 2.62 21.78
C PHE A 631 22.23 2.35 23.13
N LYS A 632 21.04 1.74 23.06
CA LYS A 632 20.17 1.32 24.17
C LYS A 632 20.80 0.21 25.03
N MET A 633 22.11 0.27 25.28
CA MET A 633 22.86 -0.66 26.13
C MET A 633 22.86 -0.24 27.61
N ASP A 634 22.41 0.97 27.94
CA ASP A 634 22.39 1.48 29.32
C ASP A 634 21.22 0.94 30.18
N VAL A 635 20.30 0.14 29.63
CA VAL A 635 19.12 -0.34 30.36
C VAL A 635 18.90 -1.85 30.17
N ILE A 636 19.92 -2.64 30.46
CA ILE A 636 19.74 -3.98 31.01
C ILE A 636 20.62 -4.05 32.26
N PRO A 637 20.11 -3.67 33.45
CA PRO A 637 20.87 -3.75 34.69
C PRO A 637 21.33 -5.18 35.03
N GLU A 638 20.76 -6.19 34.37
CA GLU A 638 20.98 -7.62 34.60
C GLU A 638 22.31 -8.14 34.02
N LEU A 639 23.08 -7.31 33.31
CA LEU A 639 24.34 -7.72 32.65
C LEU A 639 25.60 -6.99 33.16
N SER A 640 25.52 -6.30 34.31
CA SER A 640 26.71 -5.74 34.95
C SER A 640 27.58 -6.83 35.60
N ALA A 641 28.91 -6.62 35.64
CA ALA A 641 29.84 -7.56 36.28
C ALA A 641 29.49 -7.83 37.76
N SER A 642 28.88 -6.84 38.43
CA SER A 642 28.36 -6.95 39.80
C SER A 642 27.17 -7.93 39.94
N HIS A 643 26.28 -8.02 38.95
CA HIS A 643 25.16 -8.97 38.95
C HIS A 643 25.62 -10.42 38.73
N MET A 644 26.65 -10.62 37.90
CA MET A 644 27.22 -11.96 37.67
C MET A 644 27.90 -12.55 38.91
N GLU A 645 28.45 -11.70 39.78
CA GLU A 645 29.07 -12.11 41.04
C GLU A 645 28.02 -12.50 42.10
N ASP A 646 26.86 -11.84 42.08
CA ASP A 646 25.69 -12.21 42.89
C ASP A 646 24.96 -13.45 42.37
N ASP A 647 24.87 -13.66 41.05
CA ASP A 647 24.31 -14.89 40.47
C ASP A 647 25.23 -16.12 40.69
N LYS A 648 26.56 -15.91 40.73
CA LYS A 648 27.52 -16.93 41.19
C LYS A 648 27.29 -17.31 42.65
N LYS A 649 27.05 -16.32 43.53
CA LYS A 649 26.69 -16.58 44.94
C LYS A 649 25.34 -17.28 45.08
N ARG A 650 24.43 -17.13 44.11
CA ARG A 650 23.10 -17.78 44.04
C ARG A 650 23.07 -19.10 43.26
N GLY A 651 24.22 -19.60 42.80
CA GLY A 651 24.35 -20.94 42.21
C GLY A 651 23.86 -21.09 40.76
N LYS A 652 23.67 -19.99 40.01
CA LYS A 652 23.34 -20.06 38.57
C LYS A 652 24.61 -20.27 37.74
N ASN A 653 24.61 -21.28 36.88
CA ASN A 653 25.72 -21.58 35.97
C ASN A 653 25.37 -21.18 34.53
N TYR A 654 26.11 -20.21 34.00
CA TYR A 654 26.05 -19.82 32.59
C TYR A 654 26.75 -20.84 31.69
N THR A 655 26.15 -21.15 30.54
CA THR A 655 26.70 -22.05 29.52
C THR A 655 27.95 -21.44 28.86
N ALA A 656 28.78 -22.30 28.24
CA ALA A 656 29.98 -21.84 27.54
C ALA A 656 29.66 -20.91 26.35
N TYR A 657 28.48 -21.07 25.74
CA TYR A 657 27.99 -20.23 24.66
C TYR A 657 27.63 -18.82 25.16
N GLU A 658 26.91 -18.71 26.29
CA GLU A 658 26.57 -17.41 26.90
C GLU A 658 27.82 -16.65 27.34
N LYS A 659 28.81 -17.36 27.91
CA LYS A 659 30.11 -16.76 28.26
C LYS A 659 30.89 -16.30 27.02
N GLY A 660 30.85 -17.07 25.93
CA GLY A 660 31.49 -16.74 24.67
C GLY A 660 30.87 -15.53 23.97
N LEU A 661 29.53 -15.45 23.98
CA LEU A 661 28.79 -14.31 23.43
C LEU A 661 29.04 -13.04 24.25
N LEU A 662 29.07 -13.15 25.59
CA LEU A 662 29.40 -12.03 26.48
C LEU A 662 30.82 -11.51 26.26
N LEU A 663 31.81 -12.41 26.16
CA LEU A 663 33.21 -12.04 25.91
C LEU A 663 33.39 -11.32 24.57
N GLU A 664 32.64 -11.71 23.54
CA GLU A 664 32.74 -11.10 22.23
C GLU A 664 31.98 -9.77 22.12
N ILE A 665 30.91 -9.60 22.90
CA ILE A 665 30.24 -8.31 23.10
C ILE A 665 31.15 -7.35 23.88
N LEU A 666 31.78 -7.82 24.97
CA LEU A 666 32.72 -7.03 25.79
C LEU A 666 34.01 -6.65 25.06
N LYS A 667 34.49 -7.49 24.13
CA LYS A 667 35.65 -7.17 23.27
C LYS A 667 35.32 -6.16 22.17
N ARG A 668 34.11 -6.20 21.60
CA ARG A 668 33.68 -5.26 20.56
C ARG A 668 33.22 -3.91 21.12
N TYR A 669 32.69 -3.90 22.34
CA TYR A 669 32.17 -2.71 23.00
C TYR A 669 32.58 -2.74 24.47
N PRO A 670 33.71 -2.11 24.86
CA PRO A 670 34.08 -2.03 26.26
C PRO A 670 33.01 -1.25 27.01
N ILE A 671 32.33 -1.91 27.96
CA ILE A 671 31.40 -1.27 28.89
C ILE A 671 32.19 -0.23 29.69
N ILE A 672 31.86 1.04 29.52
CA ILE A 672 32.37 2.11 30.37
C ILE A 672 31.41 2.17 31.56
N GLU A 673 31.79 1.55 32.69
CA GLU A 673 31.09 1.79 33.96
C GLU A 673 31.27 3.26 34.34
N ASP A 674 30.16 3.99 34.45
CA ASP A 674 30.15 5.35 34.97
C ASP A 674 30.37 5.31 36.49
N LYS A 675 31.63 5.49 36.89
CA LYS A 675 32.01 5.79 38.27
C LYS A 675 32.50 7.23 38.35
N GLY A 676 31.62 8.18 38.02
CA GLY A 676 31.66 9.54 38.53
C GLY A 676 32.89 10.38 38.17
N ASN A 677 32.63 11.39 37.32
CA ASN A 677 33.38 12.65 37.23
C ASN A 677 34.89 12.54 36.92
N ASP A 678 35.24 11.80 35.86
CA ASP A 678 36.62 11.73 35.37
C ASP A 678 36.71 12.25 33.92
N ASN A 679 37.48 13.33 33.71
CA ASN A 679 37.73 13.97 32.40
C ASN A 679 38.30 13.00 31.34
N ASN A 680 38.76 11.83 31.76
CA ASN A 680 39.27 10.74 30.93
C ASN A 680 38.17 10.02 30.12
N ILE A 681 36.89 10.12 30.51
CA ILE A 681 35.76 9.47 29.81
C ILE A 681 35.40 10.22 28.51
N ASN A 682 35.45 11.56 28.52
CA ASN A 682 35.19 12.36 27.33
C ASN A 682 36.25 12.13 26.24
N ASN A 683 37.52 11.96 26.64
CA ASN A 683 38.59 11.60 25.71
C ASN A 683 38.42 10.19 25.11
N LYS A 684 37.97 9.21 25.89
CA LYS A 684 37.71 7.85 25.38
C LYS A 684 36.48 7.78 24.47
N LYS A 685 35.45 8.58 24.73
CA LYS A 685 34.32 8.76 23.80
C LYS A 685 34.78 9.42 22.50
N GLN A 686 35.62 10.45 22.58
CA GLN A 686 36.21 11.10 21.42
C GLN A 686 37.10 10.14 20.60
N GLU A 687 37.93 9.30 21.24
CA GLU A 687 38.75 8.29 20.55
C GLU A 687 37.91 7.19 19.86
N ALA A 688 36.81 6.75 20.50
CA ALA A 688 35.86 5.83 19.86
C ALA A 688 35.15 6.49 18.68
N TRP A 689 34.83 7.78 18.81
CA TRP A 689 34.24 8.60 17.75
C TRP A 689 35.20 8.78 16.57
N ASP A 690 36.47 9.07 16.84
CA ASP A 690 37.51 9.20 15.84
C ASP A 690 37.77 7.87 15.12
N ARG A 691 37.65 6.73 15.81
CA ARG A 691 37.74 5.39 15.20
C ARG A 691 36.57 5.08 14.28
N VAL A 692 35.33 5.33 14.71
CA VAL A 692 34.13 5.13 13.87
C VAL A 692 34.20 6.03 12.64
N THR A 693 34.62 7.28 12.82
CA THR A 693 34.80 8.25 11.73
C THR A 693 35.92 7.81 10.77
N THR A 694 37.01 7.26 11.30
CA THR A 694 38.12 6.71 10.50
C THR A 694 37.71 5.46 9.73
N GLU A 695 36.96 4.55 10.35
CA GLU A 695 36.42 3.36 9.68
C GLU A 695 35.42 3.74 8.58
N TYR A 696 34.50 4.68 8.85
CA TYR A 696 33.57 5.23 7.87
C TYR A 696 34.31 5.85 6.67
N ASN A 697 35.32 6.69 6.91
CA ASN A 697 36.16 7.27 5.88
C ASN A 697 36.99 6.22 5.13
N SER A 698 37.39 5.12 5.79
CA SER A 698 38.10 4.02 5.15
C SER A 698 37.18 3.19 4.25
N HIS A 699 35.92 2.97 4.64
CA HIS A 699 34.90 2.35 3.78
C HIS A 699 34.57 3.23 2.57
N GLU A 700 34.52 4.55 2.72
CA GLU A 700 34.35 5.48 1.59
C GLU A 700 35.54 5.41 0.61
N ASN A 701 36.76 5.24 1.13
CA ASN A 701 37.96 5.05 0.32
C ASN A 701 38.02 3.66 -0.35
N VAL A 702 37.54 2.61 0.32
CA VAL A 702 37.38 1.27 -0.28
C VAL A 702 36.33 1.30 -1.39
N ALA A 703 35.20 1.97 -1.18
CA ALA A 703 34.18 2.15 -2.22
C ALA A 703 34.69 2.95 -3.42
N LYS A 704 35.50 4.01 -3.19
CA LYS A 704 36.19 4.74 -4.27
C LYS A 704 37.19 3.86 -5.03
N ARG A 705 37.91 2.98 -4.32
CA ARG A 705 38.90 2.05 -4.91
C ARG A 705 38.24 0.91 -5.68
N GLU A 706 37.14 0.36 -5.19
CA GLU A 706 36.34 -0.64 -5.92
C GLU A 706 35.65 -0.03 -7.14
N LYS A 707 35.19 1.22 -7.06
CA LYS A 707 34.66 1.97 -8.21
C LYS A 707 35.74 2.22 -9.28
N ALA A 708 36.95 2.57 -8.88
CA ALA A 708 38.09 2.72 -9.79
C ALA A 708 38.48 1.38 -10.45
N ASN A 709 38.54 0.29 -9.68
CA ASN A 709 38.82 -1.05 -10.21
C ASN A 709 37.71 -1.54 -11.17
N LEU A 710 36.45 -1.15 -10.93
CA LEU A 710 35.31 -1.45 -11.82
C LEU A 710 35.33 -0.64 -13.12
N GLU A 711 35.89 0.56 -13.13
CA GLU A 711 36.11 1.35 -14.35
C GLU A 711 37.31 0.82 -15.15
N GLU A 712 38.35 0.34 -14.47
CA GLU A 712 39.51 -0.31 -15.10
C GLU A 712 39.15 -1.68 -15.71
N PHE A 713 38.19 -2.40 -15.14
CA PHE A 713 37.66 -3.66 -15.71
C PHE A 713 36.67 -3.46 -16.87
N LYS A 714 36.23 -2.21 -17.12
CA LYS A 714 35.28 -1.85 -18.19
C LYS A 714 35.94 -1.25 -19.43
N ASN A 715 37.18 -0.76 -19.32
CA ASN A 715 38.04 -0.39 -20.44
C ASN A 715 38.81 -1.62 -20.94
#